data_AF-A0A2G5F5P1-F1
#
_entry.id   AF-A0A2G5F5P1-F1
#
_cell.length_a   1.000
_cell.length_b   1.000
_cell.length_c   1.000
_cell.angle_alpha   90.00
_cell.angle_beta   90.00
_cell.angle_gamma   90.00
#
_symmetry.space_group_name_H-M   'P 1'
#
loop_
_entity.id
_entity.type
_entity.pdbx_description
1 polymer ?
#
loop_
_entity_poly.entity_id
_entity_poly.type
_entity_poly.pdbx_seq_one_letter_code
_entity_poly.pdbx_strand_id
1 'polypeptide(L)'
;MVDKSYFVFFVCVSLPLHYLSLVLCQDPSAPAVYVFGDSLVDCGNNNYLVTLNMVNYSPYGSDFPDGATGRYTNGRTVPDIVAQLVGLPFPPPIKSLDLQNFRSLTGVNYASGGGGILEESGKHFLQIISFSQQIRLFKDTIEQALEPQFEGPEELQRYLSKSIFVITIGNNDYINNYLLPELYDTSKYFTPQTFASYLMRRLSILLERLYKLGARKFAMSQLGPLGCIPRWRIQPSNQCSEDVNQLASFFNNLLPETLERLTSALPGSMFTVAKNYDAIQDMIQYPSKYGFEDVEHPCCLAGDQPKLCTRNMLPCPNPDQHLWWDGYHPTESAYGFIARDCYNGTTSCSPFNILELIQEIHMANKSSSLLLLFVCFSLHHLSLVMCQTAAPPAIYVFGDSLVDCGNNNYRLTLLRVNYTPYGADFIDGATGRYTNGKTFVDFTAQLLGLPLPPAFESLNLRSFRSLTGINYASGGSGILEETGKVYLEVISFREQISNFQKTVEELLQPELGSSEELQRYLSKSIFMISIGNNDYINNYLMPEYYLTSRLYSPQTYAQYLMNIFSRLLQGLYKLGARKMIISKIGPLGCIPRYRIKPSEQCADDVNKIVSNFNSILPETIARLASVLPGTVFTFVKNYESIQAMIQAPSKYGFKDVEHSCCVTGDKNMLCTRDLPPCPNSNQHLWWDGFHPTQKTYSILARDCYNGSAACSPMNIDQLVQA
;
A
#
# COMPACT_ATOMS: atom_id res chain seq x y z
N MET A 1 83.62 19.65 51.00
CA MET A 1 84.09 18.32 51.45
C MET A 1 82.86 17.45 51.66
N VAL A 2 82.71 16.43 50.80
CA VAL A 2 82.22 15.05 51.09
C VAL A 2 81.13 14.96 52.17
N ASP A 3 79.83 14.84 51.87
CA ASP A 3 79.07 13.76 51.20
C ASP A 3 79.13 12.38 51.90
N LYS A 4 77.92 11.85 52.22
CA LYS A 4 77.50 10.50 52.70
C LYS A 4 76.28 10.66 53.63
N SER A 5 75.03 10.56 53.17
CA SER A 5 74.26 9.35 52.76
C SER A 5 74.31 8.22 53.79
N TYR A 6 73.27 7.47 54.15
CA TYR A 6 71.79 7.50 54.15
C TYR A 6 71.40 6.23 54.94
N PHE A 7 70.29 6.18 55.67
CA PHE A 7 69.39 5.00 55.75
C PHE A 7 68.21 5.29 56.69
N VAL A 8 66.97 5.37 56.17
CA VAL A 8 65.76 4.74 56.74
C VAL A 8 64.74 4.56 55.60
N PHE A 9 64.16 3.37 55.55
CA PHE A 9 63.15 2.82 54.64
C PHE A 9 61.85 3.65 54.55
N PHE A 10 61.30 3.79 53.34
CA PHE A 10 59.85 3.94 53.13
C PHE A 10 59.38 3.08 51.95
N VAL A 11 58.34 2.30 52.21
CA VAL A 11 57.69 1.38 51.28
C VAL A 11 56.85 2.18 50.28
N CYS A 12 57.11 2.04 48.98
CA CYS A 12 56.23 2.53 47.91
C CYS A 12 55.20 1.47 47.55
N VAL A 13 53.92 1.78 47.76
CA VAL A 13 52.79 1.07 47.15
C VAL A 13 52.45 1.80 45.85
N SER A 14 52.63 1.11 44.72
CA SER A 14 52.22 1.57 43.39
C SER A 14 50.72 1.34 43.19
N LEU A 15 49.93 2.42 43.12
CA LEU A 15 48.55 2.39 42.63
C LEU A 15 48.54 2.46 41.09
N PRO A 16 47.77 1.61 40.38
CA PRO A 16 47.66 1.67 38.93
C PRO A 16 46.78 2.84 38.49
N LEU A 17 47.29 3.65 37.55
CA LEU A 17 46.51 4.65 36.81
C LEU A 17 45.28 3.97 36.19
N HIS A 18 44.09 4.38 36.64
CA HIS A 18 42.87 4.12 35.89
C HIS A 18 42.87 5.04 34.67
N TYR A 19 42.95 4.45 33.47
CA TYR A 19 42.59 5.11 32.24
C TYR A 19 41.11 5.46 32.31
N LEU A 20 40.81 6.74 32.56
CA LEU A 20 39.48 7.28 32.35
C LEU A 20 39.30 7.39 30.83
N SER A 21 38.63 6.42 30.22
CA SER A 21 38.15 6.54 28.84
C SER A 21 37.10 7.64 28.82
N LEU A 22 37.48 8.83 28.36
CA LEU A 22 36.56 9.86 27.90
C LEU A 22 35.72 9.25 26.77
N VAL A 23 34.50 8.82 27.08
CA VAL A 23 33.47 8.57 26.06
C VAL A 23 33.09 9.95 25.52
N LEU A 24 33.67 10.32 24.38
CA LEU A 24 33.14 11.39 23.56
C LEU A 24 31.73 10.96 23.13
N CYS A 25 30.68 11.61 23.64
CA CYS A 25 29.35 11.54 23.04
C CYS A 25 29.49 12.08 21.61
N GLN A 26 29.56 11.19 20.62
CA GLN A 26 29.24 11.55 19.25
C GLN A 26 27.72 11.69 19.18
N ASP A 27 27.24 12.86 18.75
CA ASP A 27 25.83 13.04 18.44
C ASP A 27 25.41 12.03 17.36
N PRO A 28 24.21 11.43 17.47
CA PRO A 28 23.73 10.50 16.47
C PRO A 28 23.77 11.11 15.07
N SER A 29 24.28 10.35 14.10
CA SER A 29 24.40 10.84 12.71
C SER A 29 23.06 10.84 11.97
N ALA A 30 22.06 10.10 12.48
CA ALA A 30 20.67 10.16 12.04
C ALA A 30 19.73 10.21 13.24
N PRO A 31 18.52 10.79 13.11
CA PRO A 31 17.56 10.86 14.21
C PRO A 31 17.02 9.48 14.61
N ALA A 32 16.68 8.65 13.61
CA ALA A 32 16.09 7.33 13.84
C ALA A 32 16.47 6.32 12.76
N VAL A 33 16.38 5.04 13.13
CA VAL A 33 16.42 3.89 12.22
C VAL A 33 15.08 3.15 12.30
N TYR A 34 14.30 3.25 11.23
CA TYR A 34 13.06 2.48 11.08
C TYR A 34 13.33 1.22 10.25
N VAL A 35 12.86 0.07 10.73
CA VAL A 35 13.19 -1.23 10.14
C VAL A 35 11.94 -1.92 9.62
N PHE A 36 11.97 -2.38 8.38
CA PHE A 36 10.91 -3.16 7.74
C PHE A 36 11.50 -4.40 7.12
N GLY A 37 10.79 -5.52 7.15
CA GLY A 37 11.31 -6.72 6.52
C GLY A 37 10.78 -8.04 7.04
N ASP A 38 11.56 -9.07 6.76
CA ASP A 38 11.32 -10.44 7.15
C ASP A 38 12.17 -10.87 8.37
N SER A 39 12.36 -12.17 8.56
CA SER A 39 13.13 -12.76 9.66
C SER A 39 14.60 -12.32 9.68
N LEU A 40 15.18 -11.88 8.56
CA LEU A 40 16.55 -11.39 8.51
C LEU A 40 16.76 -10.11 9.34
N VAL A 41 15.67 -9.40 9.65
CA VAL A 41 15.70 -8.12 10.37
C VAL A 41 14.64 -8.03 11.47
N ASP A 42 13.91 -9.10 11.78
CA ASP A 42 12.96 -9.16 12.91
C ASP A 42 13.73 -9.18 14.24
N CYS A 43 13.30 -8.35 15.20
CA CYS A 43 13.85 -8.28 16.54
C CYS A 43 12.94 -8.84 17.65
N GLY A 44 11.81 -9.45 17.27
CA GLY A 44 10.90 -10.12 18.21
C GLY A 44 9.41 -9.81 18.02
N ASN A 45 8.98 -9.23 16.89
CA ASN A 45 7.56 -8.97 16.65
C ASN A 45 6.73 -10.26 16.65
N ASN A 46 7.30 -11.36 16.15
CA ASN A 46 6.66 -12.67 16.12
C ASN A 46 6.37 -13.25 17.52
N ASN A 47 6.99 -12.73 18.59
CA ASN A 47 6.73 -13.18 19.96
C ASN A 47 5.32 -12.84 20.45
N TYR A 48 4.66 -11.88 19.78
CA TYR A 48 3.35 -11.35 20.14
C TYR A 48 2.25 -11.84 19.18
N LEU A 49 2.56 -12.80 18.32
CA LEU A 49 1.66 -13.36 17.33
C LEU A 49 1.33 -14.81 17.67
N VAL A 50 0.14 -15.26 17.30
CA VAL A 50 -0.18 -16.69 17.26
C VAL A 50 0.41 -17.26 15.98
N THR A 51 1.67 -17.67 16.05
CA THR A 51 2.48 -18.09 14.89
C THR A 51 3.28 -19.36 15.18
N LEU A 52 3.53 -20.15 14.13
CA LEU A 52 4.45 -21.29 14.16
C LEU A 52 5.91 -20.86 13.93
N ASN A 53 6.13 -19.61 13.50
CA ASN A 53 7.44 -19.07 13.16
C ASN A 53 7.90 -18.09 14.24
N MET A 54 8.18 -18.58 15.44
CA MET A 54 8.69 -17.79 16.57
C MET A 54 10.04 -18.37 17.01
N VAL A 55 10.98 -17.53 17.44
CA VAL A 55 12.36 -17.94 17.81
C VAL A 55 12.86 -17.32 19.12
N ASN A 56 11.98 -17.00 20.06
CA ASN A 56 12.34 -16.51 21.42
C ASN A 56 12.81 -17.62 22.37
N TYR A 57 13.71 -18.48 21.91
CA TYR A 57 14.26 -19.57 22.70
C TYR A 57 15.71 -19.86 22.34
N SER A 58 16.46 -20.41 23.30
CA SER A 58 17.82 -20.90 23.08
C SER A 58 17.85 -21.95 21.95
N PRO A 59 18.83 -21.92 21.03
CA PRO A 59 20.07 -21.14 21.11
C PRO A 59 20.02 -19.74 20.48
N TYR A 60 18.89 -19.28 19.94
CA TYR A 60 18.84 -17.93 19.35
C TYR A 60 19.20 -16.85 20.38
N GLY A 61 19.94 -15.84 19.93
CA GLY A 61 20.44 -14.78 20.80
C GLY A 61 21.51 -15.23 21.80
N SER A 62 22.21 -16.36 21.59
CA SER A 62 23.32 -16.81 22.46
C SER A 62 24.40 -15.75 22.69
N ASP A 63 24.62 -14.90 21.70
CA ASP A 63 25.63 -13.84 21.68
C ASP A 63 25.00 -12.46 21.89
N PHE A 64 23.66 -12.39 21.96
CA PHE A 64 22.94 -11.17 22.26
C PHE A 64 22.87 -10.94 23.78
N PRO A 65 23.10 -9.71 24.29
CA PRO A 65 23.10 -9.43 25.72
C PRO A 65 21.83 -9.86 26.46
N ASP A 66 20.67 -9.70 25.83
CA ASP A 66 19.35 -10.04 26.41
C ASP A 66 18.90 -11.48 26.09
N GLY A 67 19.78 -12.30 25.49
CA GLY A 67 19.47 -13.66 25.08
C GLY A 67 18.45 -13.72 23.93
N ALA A 68 17.57 -14.71 24.00
CA ALA A 68 16.62 -15.05 22.95
C ALA A 68 15.46 -14.04 22.82
N THR A 69 15.74 -12.91 22.17
CA THR A 69 14.78 -11.82 21.94
C THR A 69 13.79 -12.08 20.81
N GLY A 70 14.02 -13.11 19.99
CA GLY A 70 13.24 -13.39 18.77
C GLY A 70 13.94 -12.96 17.47
N ARG A 71 15.23 -12.59 17.53
CA ARG A 71 16.10 -12.46 16.37
C ARG A 71 16.46 -13.85 15.82
N TYR A 72 16.38 -14.01 14.51
CA TYR A 72 16.69 -15.27 13.82
C TYR A 72 18.19 -15.45 13.59
N THR A 73 19.01 -15.27 14.62
CA THR A 73 20.46 -15.43 14.58
C THR A 73 21.01 -15.67 16.00
N ASN A 74 22.31 -15.91 16.13
CA ASN A 74 23.00 -15.99 17.42
C ASN A 74 23.07 -14.63 18.13
N GLY A 75 22.99 -13.50 17.43
CA GLY A 75 22.98 -12.21 18.12
C GLY A 75 22.38 -11.04 17.34
N ARG A 76 23.18 -10.04 16.99
CA ARG A 76 22.74 -8.80 16.31
C ARG A 76 22.42 -9.03 14.83
N THR A 77 21.38 -8.36 14.35
CA THR A 77 21.02 -8.26 12.93
C THR A 77 21.65 -7.02 12.29
N VAL A 78 21.59 -6.89 10.96
CA VAL A 78 22.12 -5.71 10.23
C VAL A 78 21.59 -4.38 10.79
N PRO A 79 20.26 -4.18 11.01
CA PRO A 79 19.75 -2.94 11.57
C PRO A 79 20.24 -2.63 12.99
N ASP A 80 20.50 -3.65 13.82
CA ASP A 80 21.05 -3.44 15.17
C ASP A 80 22.46 -2.84 15.09
N ILE A 81 23.28 -3.36 14.17
CA ILE A 81 24.65 -2.90 13.95
C ILE A 81 24.65 -1.51 13.30
N VAL A 82 23.74 -1.26 12.34
CA VAL A 82 23.55 0.07 11.75
C VAL A 82 23.15 1.09 12.83
N ALA A 83 22.18 0.77 13.70
CA ALA A 83 21.77 1.64 14.79
C ALA A 83 22.95 2.00 15.71
N GLN A 84 23.79 1.02 16.08
CA GLN A 84 25.01 1.27 16.84
C GLN A 84 26.00 2.19 16.12
N LEU A 85 26.23 1.96 14.82
CA LEU A 85 27.16 2.76 14.02
C LEU A 85 26.71 4.22 13.86
N VAL A 86 25.40 4.48 13.88
CA VAL A 86 24.84 5.84 13.85
C VAL A 86 24.63 6.46 15.23
N GLY A 87 24.99 5.76 16.31
CA GLY A 87 24.91 6.28 17.69
C GLY A 87 23.52 6.16 18.33
N LEU A 88 22.67 5.25 17.86
CA LEU A 88 21.30 5.04 18.35
C LEU A 88 21.14 3.71 19.13
N PRO A 89 20.16 3.61 20.04
CA PRO A 89 19.77 2.32 20.62
C PRO A 89 19.13 1.40 19.56
N PHE A 90 19.05 0.11 19.87
CA PHE A 90 18.38 -0.86 18.99
C PHE A 90 16.89 -0.52 18.81
N PRO A 91 16.36 -0.52 17.57
CA PRO A 91 14.93 -0.32 17.35
C PRO A 91 14.10 -1.44 17.98
N PRO A 92 13.17 -1.14 18.91
CA PRO A 92 12.35 -2.15 19.57
C PRO A 92 11.28 -2.71 18.62
N PRO A 93 10.76 -3.93 18.86
CA PRO A 93 9.68 -4.50 18.06
C PRO A 93 8.37 -3.74 18.32
N ILE A 94 7.70 -3.26 17.26
CA ILE A 94 6.45 -2.51 17.38
C ILE A 94 5.39 -3.22 18.24
N LYS A 95 5.33 -4.55 18.18
CA LYS A 95 4.33 -5.33 18.92
C LYS A 95 4.56 -5.38 20.43
N SER A 96 5.73 -4.98 20.92
CA SER A 96 5.98 -4.84 22.36
C SER A 96 5.59 -3.46 22.92
N LEU A 97 5.19 -2.52 22.06
CA LEU A 97 5.03 -1.11 22.44
C LEU A 97 3.56 -0.77 22.76
N ASP A 98 3.39 0.09 23.77
CA ASP A 98 2.19 0.88 23.97
C ASP A 98 2.40 2.25 23.30
N LEU A 99 1.83 2.43 22.10
CA LEU A 99 2.04 3.62 21.27
C LEU A 99 1.60 4.92 21.96
N GLN A 100 0.59 4.88 22.83
CA GLN A 100 0.10 6.09 23.51
C GLN A 100 1.11 6.61 24.54
N ASN A 101 1.96 5.72 25.07
CA ASN A 101 2.97 6.03 26.08
C ASN A 101 4.41 5.96 25.54
N PHE A 102 4.59 5.57 24.29
CA PHE A 102 5.89 5.54 23.63
C PHE A 102 6.37 6.97 23.35
N ARG A 103 7.60 7.30 23.80
CA ARG A 103 8.21 8.63 23.68
C ARG A 103 9.57 8.63 23.01
N SER A 104 10.07 7.49 22.57
CA SER A 104 11.37 7.44 21.89
C SER A 104 11.25 7.96 20.46
N LEU A 105 12.25 8.74 20.03
CA LEU A 105 12.43 9.26 18.67
C LEU A 105 13.61 8.59 17.94
N THR A 106 13.99 7.37 18.33
CA THR A 106 15.19 6.70 17.77
C THR A 106 14.84 5.61 16.74
N GLY A 107 13.55 5.43 16.46
CA GLY A 107 13.06 4.45 15.49
C GLY A 107 12.45 3.21 16.12
N VAL A 108 11.84 2.38 15.26
CA VAL A 108 11.06 1.18 15.62
C VAL A 108 11.26 0.11 14.55
N ASN A 109 11.19 -1.16 14.95
CA ASN A 109 11.25 -2.30 14.06
C ASN A 109 9.86 -2.90 13.81
N TYR A 110 9.45 -2.93 12.53
CA TYR A 110 8.17 -3.47 12.06
C TYR A 110 8.31 -4.84 11.41
N ALA A 111 9.53 -5.35 11.22
CA ALA A 111 9.77 -6.61 10.51
C ALA A 111 9.13 -7.81 11.21
N SER A 112 8.83 -8.86 10.45
CA SER A 112 8.18 -10.06 10.96
C SER A 112 8.68 -11.29 10.25
N GLY A 113 9.11 -12.30 11.02
CA GLY A 113 9.53 -13.57 10.48
C GLY A 113 8.45 -14.24 9.63
N GLY A 114 8.81 -14.63 8.39
CA GLY A 114 7.88 -15.19 7.41
C GLY A 114 7.13 -14.14 6.59
N GLY A 115 7.25 -12.85 6.91
CA GLY A 115 6.65 -11.76 6.16
C GLY A 115 7.22 -11.64 4.74
N GLY A 116 6.35 -11.31 3.79
CA GLY A 116 6.72 -11.02 2.39
C GLY A 116 6.18 -9.68 1.91
N ILE A 117 6.50 -9.35 0.66
CA ILE A 117 5.91 -8.24 -0.10
C ILE A 117 4.42 -8.50 -0.33
N LEU A 118 4.06 -9.75 -0.59
CA LEU A 118 2.68 -10.21 -0.74
C LEU A 118 2.04 -10.46 0.63
N GLU A 119 0.73 -10.29 0.71
CA GLU A 119 -0.02 -10.43 1.96
C GLU A 119 -0.14 -11.90 2.38
N GLU A 120 -0.17 -12.80 1.40
CA GLU A 120 -0.34 -14.23 1.57
C GLU A 120 0.97 -15.00 1.85
N SER A 121 2.13 -14.41 1.56
CA SER A 121 3.44 -15.04 1.77
C SER A 121 3.64 -15.43 3.23
N GLY A 122 4.02 -16.67 3.50
CA GLY A 122 4.20 -17.16 4.87
C GLY A 122 2.92 -17.44 5.67
N LYS A 123 1.72 -17.28 5.11
CA LYS A 123 0.44 -17.55 5.83
C LYS A 123 0.30 -18.94 6.43
N HIS A 124 1.04 -19.94 5.93
CA HIS A 124 1.04 -21.29 6.49
C HIS A 124 1.67 -21.35 7.89
N PHE A 125 2.38 -20.29 8.33
CA PHE A 125 2.82 -20.11 9.71
C PHE A 125 1.73 -19.51 10.63
N LEU A 126 0.49 -19.38 10.16
CA LEU A 126 -0.62 -18.69 10.82
C LEU A 126 -0.47 -17.16 10.74
N GLN A 127 -0.21 -16.47 11.85
CA GLN A 127 -0.06 -15.02 11.85
C GLN A 127 1.34 -14.59 11.41
N ILE A 128 1.38 -13.65 10.47
CA ILE A 128 2.58 -12.95 9.97
C ILE A 128 2.22 -11.49 9.72
N ILE A 129 3.19 -10.57 9.82
CA ILE A 129 2.98 -9.15 9.48
C ILE A 129 3.59 -8.90 8.09
N SER A 130 2.73 -8.85 7.06
CA SER A 130 3.15 -8.58 5.68
C SER A 130 3.72 -7.17 5.53
N PHE A 131 4.54 -6.90 4.50
CA PHE A 131 5.14 -5.58 4.33
C PHE A 131 4.11 -4.43 4.25
N SER A 132 2.92 -4.68 3.67
CA SER A 132 1.84 -3.69 3.70
C SER A 132 1.32 -3.44 5.12
N GLN A 133 1.24 -4.46 5.98
CA GLN A 133 0.80 -4.30 7.37
C GLN A 133 1.87 -3.60 8.21
N GLN A 134 3.15 -3.86 7.95
CA GLN A 134 4.27 -3.15 8.59
C GLN A 134 4.20 -1.65 8.33
N ILE A 135 3.86 -1.25 7.10
CA ILE A 135 3.67 0.17 6.75
C ILE A 135 2.44 0.77 7.46
N ARG A 136 1.35 0.00 7.65
CA ARG A 136 0.20 0.46 8.44
C ARG A 136 0.60 0.68 9.90
N LEU A 137 1.36 -0.23 10.49
CA LEU A 137 1.89 -0.06 11.85
C LEU A 137 2.82 1.15 11.98
N PHE A 138 3.59 1.47 10.94
CA PHE A 138 4.38 2.70 10.90
C PHE A 138 3.49 3.96 10.84
N LYS A 139 2.42 3.93 10.04
CA LYS A 139 1.40 4.99 10.04
C LYS A 139 0.78 5.17 11.44
N ASP A 140 0.40 4.07 12.10
CA ASP A 140 -0.12 4.10 13.46
C ASP A 140 0.90 4.70 14.45
N THR A 141 2.19 4.38 14.25
CA THR A 141 3.29 4.97 15.06
C THR A 141 3.40 6.48 14.85
N ILE A 142 3.28 6.94 13.60
CA ILE A 142 3.27 8.37 13.28
C ILE A 142 2.12 9.06 14.01
N GLU A 143 0.89 8.60 13.79
CA GLU A 143 -0.32 9.26 14.29
C GLU A 143 -0.42 9.22 15.83
N GLN A 144 -0.05 8.09 16.45
CA GLN A 144 -0.28 7.89 17.89
C GLN A 144 0.92 8.24 18.76
N ALA A 145 2.15 8.07 18.25
CA ALA A 145 3.35 8.27 19.05
C ALA A 145 4.17 9.49 18.60
N LEU A 146 4.37 9.71 17.30
CA LEU A 146 5.26 10.78 16.83
C LEU A 146 4.56 12.14 16.75
N GLU A 147 3.43 12.25 16.05
CA GLU A 147 2.70 13.52 15.87
C GLU A 147 2.49 14.32 17.17
N PRO A 148 2.10 13.70 18.31
CA PRO A 148 1.94 14.42 19.57
C PRO A 148 3.21 15.04 20.16
N GLN A 149 4.39 14.65 19.65
CA GLN A 149 5.71 15.09 20.15
C GLN A 149 6.34 16.22 19.34
N PHE A 150 5.72 16.67 18.24
CA PHE A 150 6.23 17.75 17.39
C PHE A 150 5.26 18.94 17.36
N GLU A 151 5.78 20.16 17.15
CA GLU A 151 4.96 21.37 17.13
C GLU A 151 4.04 21.46 15.91
N GLY A 152 4.32 20.67 14.86
CA GLY A 152 3.49 20.57 13.68
C GLY A 152 4.01 19.59 12.62
N PRO A 153 3.22 19.37 11.55
CA PRO A 153 3.51 18.36 10.53
C PRO A 153 4.81 18.63 9.75
N GLU A 154 5.23 19.89 9.58
CA GLU A 154 6.49 20.22 8.90
C GLU A 154 7.73 19.77 9.66
N GLU A 155 7.71 19.90 10.99
CA GLU A 155 8.83 19.50 11.84
C GLU A 155 8.97 17.98 11.88
N LEU A 156 7.84 17.27 12.06
CA LEU A 156 7.80 15.82 11.97
C LEU A 156 8.29 15.33 10.61
N GLN A 157 7.84 15.96 9.52
CA GLN A 157 8.30 15.63 8.17
C GLN A 157 9.80 15.85 7.99
N ARG A 158 10.37 16.91 8.60
CA ARG A 158 11.81 17.17 8.60
C ARG A 158 12.58 16.10 9.40
N TYR A 159 12.05 15.66 10.53
CA TYR A 159 12.64 14.58 11.33
C TYR A 159 12.60 13.23 10.58
N LEU A 160 11.45 12.88 9.97
CA LEU A 160 11.29 11.63 9.22
C LEU A 160 12.16 11.61 7.96
N SER A 161 12.28 12.74 7.24
CA SER A 161 13.13 12.83 6.05
C SER A 161 14.63 12.67 6.33
N LYS A 162 15.07 12.97 7.56
CA LYS A 162 16.46 12.77 8.00
C LYS A 162 16.73 11.37 8.55
N SER A 163 15.69 10.61 8.90
CA SER A 163 15.77 9.26 9.44
C SER A 163 16.05 8.20 8.35
N ILE A 164 16.61 7.06 8.75
CA ILE A 164 17.01 5.97 7.85
C ILE A 164 15.94 4.87 7.87
N PHE A 165 15.60 4.35 6.69
CA PHE A 165 14.63 3.27 6.51
C PHE A 165 15.35 2.05 5.95
N VAL A 166 15.60 1.06 6.80
CA VAL A 166 16.26 -0.20 6.43
C VAL A 166 15.19 -1.24 6.07
N ILE A 167 15.22 -1.75 4.85
CA ILE A 167 14.18 -2.62 4.30
C ILE A 167 14.80 -3.91 3.77
N THR A 168 14.45 -5.05 4.37
CA THR A 168 14.87 -6.39 3.91
C THR A 168 13.67 -7.30 3.77
N ILE A 169 13.10 -7.37 2.57
CA ILE A 169 11.86 -8.11 2.28
C ILE A 169 11.93 -8.75 0.89
N GLY A 170 11.26 -9.88 0.71
CA GLY A 170 11.08 -10.52 -0.58
C GLY A 170 11.51 -11.99 -0.62
N ASN A 171 12.38 -12.43 0.29
CA ASN A 171 12.88 -13.82 0.28
C ASN A 171 11.72 -14.80 0.47
N ASN A 172 10.80 -14.49 1.40
CA ASN A 172 9.62 -15.31 1.71
C ASN A 172 8.59 -15.38 0.58
N ASP A 173 8.55 -14.41 -0.34
CA ASP A 173 7.69 -14.49 -1.52
C ASP A 173 8.14 -15.61 -2.48
N TYR A 174 9.40 -16.04 -2.39
CA TYR A 174 9.90 -17.20 -3.08
C TYR A 174 9.83 -18.46 -2.18
N ILE A 175 10.57 -18.49 -1.08
CA ILE A 175 10.77 -19.73 -0.30
C ILE A 175 9.54 -20.15 0.52
N ASN A 176 8.66 -19.20 0.85
CA ASN A 176 7.46 -19.41 1.66
C ASN A 176 6.17 -19.07 0.88
N ASN A 177 6.24 -19.13 -0.46
CA ASN A 177 5.13 -18.92 -1.37
C ASN A 177 5.39 -19.59 -2.75
N TYR A 178 6.14 -18.96 -3.65
CA TYR A 178 6.31 -19.44 -5.04
C TYR A 178 6.85 -20.88 -5.15
N LEU A 179 7.80 -21.24 -4.28
CA LEU A 179 8.44 -22.57 -4.23
C LEU A 179 7.65 -23.61 -3.42
N LEU A 180 6.43 -23.29 -2.97
CA LEU A 180 5.55 -24.18 -2.20
C LEU A 180 4.23 -24.44 -2.96
N PRO A 181 4.25 -25.11 -4.13
CA PRO A 181 3.07 -25.30 -4.99
C PRO A 181 1.94 -26.13 -4.35
N GLU A 182 2.24 -26.88 -3.29
CA GLU A 182 1.25 -27.65 -2.52
C GLU A 182 0.40 -26.75 -1.59
N LEU A 183 0.89 -25.56 -1.26
CA LEU A 183 0.23 -24.60 -0.36
C LEU A 183 -0.23 -23.32 -1.08
N TYR A 184 0.40 -23.00 -2.22
CA TYR A 184 0.19 -21.77 -2.96
C TYR A 184 0.11 -22.05 -4.46
N ASP A 185 -0.86 -21.43 -5.14
CA ASP A 185 -1.01 -21.56 -6.59
C ASP A 185 -0.12 -20.59 -7.39
N THR A 186 0.74 -19.82 -6.72
CA THR A 186 1.51 -18.74 -7.34
C THR A 186 2.35 -19.19 -8.54
N SER A 187 3.07 -20.31 -8.42
CA SER A 187 3.86 -20.87 -9.51
C SER A 187 3.02 -21.54 -10.61
N LYS A 188 1.71 -21.77 -10.38
CA LYS A 188 0.76 -22.18 -11.42
C LYS A 188 0.33 -20.99 -12.28
N TYR A 189 0.28 -19.79 -11.70
CA TYR A 189 -0.20 -18.58 -12.37
C TYR A 189 0.92 -17.70 -12.95
N PHE A 190 2.14 -17.80 -12.42
CA PHE A 190 3.27 -16.97 -12.86
C PHE A 190 4.45 -17.81 -13.32
N THR A 191 5.08 -17.37 -14.41
CA THR A 191 6.47 -17.70 -14.72
C THR A 191 7.42 -16.93 -13.78
N PRO A 192 8.69 -17.37 -13.59
CA PRO A 192 9.65 -16.68 -12.73
C PRO A 192 9.79 -15.17 -13.04
N GLN A 193 9.89 -14.81 -14.31
CA GLN A 193 10.06 -13.43 -14.76
C GLN A 193 8.81 -12.58 -14.49
N THR A 194 7.63 -13.14 -14.76
CA THR A 194 6.36 -12.44 -14.49
C THR A 194 6.10 -12.29 -13.00
N PHE A 195 6.56 -13.25 -12.18
CA PHE A 195 6.47 -13.17 -10.73
C PHE A 195 7.38 -12.08 -10.16
N ALA A 196 8.65 -12.02 -10.59
CA ALA A 196 9.56 -10.95 -10.21
C ALA A 196 9.01 -9.56 -10.59
N SER A 197 8.46 -9.43 -11.80
CA SER A 197 7.80 -8.19 -12.26
C SER A 197 6.58 -7.82 -11.39
N TYR A 198 5.80 -8.81 -10.97
CA TYR A 198 4.67 -8.61 -10.06
C TYR A 198 5.13 -8.12 -8.68
N LEU A 199 6.14 -8.77 -8.09
CA LEU A 199 6.74 -8.36 -6.82
C LEU A 199 7.32 -6.94 -6.91
N MET A 200 8.00 -6.58 -7.99
CA MET A 200 8.55 -5.23 -8.21
C MET A 200 7.47 -4.16 -8.28
N ARG A 201 6.34 -4.43 -8.95
CA ARG A 201 5.20 -3.50 -8.99
C ARG A 201 4.64 -3.29 -7.58
N ARG A 202 4.44 -4.37 -6.83
CA ARG A 202 3.93 -4.31 -5.45
C ARG A 202 4.90 -3.61 -4.52
N LEU A 203 6.19 -3.92 -4.58
CA LEU A 203 7.25 -3.26 -3.83
C LEU A 203 7.29 -1.76 -4.12
N SER A 204 7.22 -1.36 -5.40
CA SER A 204 7.20 0.06 -5.78
C SER A 204 6.06 0.82 -5.10
N ILE A 205 4.85 0.25 -5.13
CA ILE A 205 3.68 0.86 -4.48
C ILE A 205 3.90 0.99 -2.96
N LEU A 206 4.47 -0.04 -2.32
CA LEU A 206 4.71 -0.04 -0.88
C LEU A 206 5.82 0.96 -0.47
N LEU A 207 6.87 1.13 -1.28
CA LEU A 207 7.89 2.16 -1.06
C LEU A 207 7.32 3.57 -1.25
N GLU A 208 6.44 3.78 -2.23
CA GLU A 208 5.69 5.05 -2.38
C GLU A 208 4.83 5.37 -1.15
N ARG A 209 4.29 4.35 -0.46
CA ARG A 209 3.53 4.56 0.80
C ARG A 209 4.43 5.08 1.89
N LEU A 210 5.58 4.44 2.12
CA LEU A 210 6.56 4.90 3.10
C LEU A 210 7.01 6.33 2.80
N TYR A 211 7.26 6.64 1.53
CA TYR A 211 7.59 8.00 1.11
C TYR A 211 6.48 9.01 1.46
N LYS A 212 5.21 8.67 1.23
CA LYS A 212 4.07 9.53 1.59
C LYS A 212 3.91 9.71 3.10
N LEU A 213 4.38 8.75 3.89
CA LEU A 213 4.47 8.84 5.35
C LEU A 213 5.73 9.59 5.84
N GLY A 214 6.55 10.12 4.93
CA GLY A 214 7.65 11.01 5.25
C GLY A 214 9.04 10.43 5.07
N ALA A 215 9.17 9.14 4.73
CA ALA A 215 10.45 8.50 4.50
C ALA A 215 11.17 9.09 3.27
N ARG A 216 12.48 9.33 3.38
CA ARG A 216 13.30 9.84 2.27
C ARG A 216 14.60 9.06 2.05
N LYS A 217 15.22 8.51 3.09
CA LYS A 217 16.51 7.80 3.00
C LYS A 217 16.31 6.29 3.17
N PHE A 218 16.33 5.56 2.06
CA PHE A 218 16.03 4.12 2.02
C PHE A 218 17.29 3.29 1.76
N ALA A 219 17.51 2.27 2.59
CA ALA A 219 18.45 1.18 2.32
C ALA A 219 17.63 -0.10 2.05
N MET A 220 17.47 -0.45 0.76
CA MET A 220 16.64 -1.57 0.31
C MET A 220 17.52 -2.76 -0.09
N SER A 221 17.35 -3.88 0.58
CA SER A 221 18.10 -5.11 0.29
C SER A 221 17.64 -5.81 -0.98
N GLN A 222 18.60 -6.32 -1.74
CA GLN A 222 18.40 -7.44 -2.65
C GLN A 222 18.05 -8.71 -1.89
N LEU A 223 17.47 -9.69 -2.60
CA LEU A 223 17.34 -11.04 -2.09
C LEU A 223 18.72 -11.68 -1.93
N GLY A 224 18.88 -12.51 -0.92
CA GLY A 224 20.09 -13.34 -0.78
C GLY A 224 20.17 -14.43 -1.87
N PRO A 225 21.30 -15.16 -1.97
CA PRO A 225 21.41 -16.29 -2.86
C PRO A 225 20.60 -17.47 -2.33
N LEU A 226 19.30 -17.49 -2.65
CA LEU A 226 18.32 -18.41 -2.09
C LEU A 226 18.72 -19.89 -2.26
N GLY A 227 19.36 -20.25 -3.37
CA GLY A 227 19.83 -21.60 -3.64
C GLY A 227 21.06 -22.01 -2.82
N CYS A 228 21.77 -21.05 -2.22
CA CYS A 228 22.90 -21.31 -1.33
C CYS A 228 22.53 -21.39 0.15
N ILE A 229 21.27 -21.05 0.50
CA ILE A 229 20.74 -21.26 1.84
C ILE A 229 20.79 -22.75 2.19
N PRO A 230 21.26 -23.17 3.38
CA PRO A 230 21.46 -24.58 3.70
C PRO A 230 20.25 -25.48 3.42
N ARG A 231 19.02 -25.01 3.68
CA ARG A 231 17.78 -25.74 3.39
C ARG A 231 17.56 -26.05 1.91
N TRP A 232 18.07 -25.21 1.01
CA TRP A 232 17.80 -25.21 -0.43
C TRP A 232 18.99 -25.69 -1.28
N ARG A 233 20.09 -26.12 -0.64
CA ARG A 233 21.23 -26.74 -1.30
C ARG A 233 20.88 -28.11 -1.89
N ILE A 234 21.56 -28.48 -2.97
CA ILE A 234 21.36 -29.74 -3.69
C ILE A 234 21.96 -30.89 -2.90
N GLN A 235 21.11 -31.82 -2.44
CA GLN A 235 21.56 -33.02 -1.74
C GLN A 235 21.91 -34.16 -2.72
N PRO A 236 22.98 -34.95 -2.48
CA PRO A 236 23.88 -34.92 -1.31
C PRO A 236 25.11 -34.02 -1.50
N SER A 237 25.25 -33.35 -2.65
CA SER A 237 26.46 -32.58 -3.00
C SER A 237 26.68 -31.31 -2.16
N ASN A 238 25.65 -30.87 -1.46
CA ASN A 238 25.56 -29.60 -0.74
C ASN A 238 25.89 -28.35 -1.59
N GLN A 239 25.89 -28.45 -2.91
CA GLN A 239 26.11 -27.31 -3.81
C GLN A 239 24.90 -26.37 -3.82
N CYS A 240 25.15 -25.09 -4.14
CA CYS A 240 24.06 -24.15 -4.37
C CYS A 240 23.15 -24.60 -5.51
N SER A 241 21.84 -24.38 -5.36
CA SER A 241 20.89 -24.58 -6.45
C SER A 241 20.86 -23.35 -7.37
N GLU A 242 21.46 -23.49 -8.56
CA GLU A 242 21.47 -22.39 -9.55
C GLU A 242 20.07 -22.06 -10.09
N ASP A 243 19.17 -23.05 -10.19
CA ASP A 243 17.77 -22.82 -10.58
C ASP A 243 17.05 -21.93 -9.56
N VAL A 244 17.29 -22.15 -8.26
CA VAL A 244 16.70 -21.33 -7.19
C VAL A 244 17.37 -19.95 -7.13
N ASN A 245 18.69 -19.87 -7.32
CA ASN A 245 19.39 -18.59 -7.43
C ASN A 245 18.91 -17.76 -8.64
N GLN A 246 18.56 -18.42 -9.74
CA GLN A 246 18.02 -17.75 -10.92
C GLN A 246 16.70 -17.04 -10.60
N LEU A 247 15.83 -17.62 -9.76
CA LEU A 247 14.60 -16.97 -9.32
C LEU A 247 14.88 -15.64 -8.59
N ALA A 248 15.88 -15.64 -7.69
CA ALA A 248 16.30 -14.45 -6.98
C ALA A 248 16.93 -13.41 -7.93
N SER A 249 17.66 -13.86 -8.95
CA SER A 249 18.29 -12.98 -9.93
C SER A 249 17.28 -12.12 -10.71
N PHE A 250 16.10 -12.66 -11.06
CA PHE A 250 15.08 -11.87 -11.75
C PHE A 250 14.58 -10.69 -10.90
N PHE A 251 14.40 -10.89 -9.59
CA PHE A 251 14.07 -9.81 -8.66
C PHE A 251 15.22 -8.82 -8.55
N ASN A 252 16.43 -9.32 -8.29
CA ASN A 252 17.62 -8.49 -8.05
C ASN A 252 18.03 -7.66 -9.27
N ASN A 253 17.77 -8.14 -10.48
CA ASN A 253 18.02 -7.42 -11.73
C ASN A 253 17.04 -6.25 -11.95
N LEU A 254 15.78 -6.40 -11.53
CA LEU A 254 14.75 -5.37 -11.70
C LEU A 254 14.79 -4.30 -10.60
N LEU A 255 15.39 -4.61 -9.44
CA LEU A 255 15.37 -3.73 -8.28
C LEU A 255 16.08 -2.38 -8.53
N PRO A 256 17.33 -2.31 -9.04
CA PRO A 256 18.03 -1.03 -9.24
C PRO A 256 17.27 -0.06 -10.15
N GLU A 257 16.81 -0.52 -11.31
CA GLU A 257 16.04 0.29 -12.27
C GLU A 257 14.72 0.77 -11.64
N THR A 258 14.07 -0.10 -10.87
CA THR A 258 12.84 0.24 -10.15
C THR A 258 13.08 1.37 -9.14
N LEU A 259 14.16 1.30 -8.36
CA LEU A 259 14.51 2.33 -7.38
C LEU A 259 14.94 3.64 -8.05
N GLU A 260 15.67 3.60 -9.17
CA GLU A 260 16.03 4.80 -9.94
C GLU A 260 14.79 5.52 -10.49
N ARG A 261 13.83 4.76 -11.01
CA ARG A 261 12.53 5.30 -11.44
C ARG A 261 11.76 5.93 -10.28
N LEU A 262 11.80 5.32 -9.09
CA LEU A 262 11.19 5.88 -7.88
C LEU A 262 11.90 7.16 -7.43
N THR A 263 13.24 7.20 -7.40
CA THR A 263 14.00 8.42 -7.11
C THR A 263 13.60 9.57 -8.03
N SER A 264 13.42 9.28 -9.33
CA SER A 264 12.99 10.28 -10.31
C SER A 264 11.54 10.75 -10.09
N ALA A 265 10.66 9.86 -9.63
CA ALA A 265 9.24 10.14 -9.41
C ALA A 265 8.94 10.75 -8.03
N LEU A 266 9.83 10.60 -7.05
CA LEU A 266 9.63 10.94 -5.65
C LEU A 266 10.68 11.98 -5.19
N PRO A 267 10.36 13.29 -5.29
CA PRO A 267 11.31 14.36 -4.98
C PRO A 267 11.95 14.26 -3.60
N GLY A 268 13.28 14.39 -3.54
CA GLY A 268 14.05 14.33 -2.31
C GLY A 268 14.17 12.92 -1.70
N SER A 269 13.67 11.88 -2.37
CA SER A 269 13.98 10.50 -1.98
C SER A 269 15.38 10.10 -2.44
N MET A 270 16.06 9.30 -1.63
CA MET A 270 17.33 8.67 -1.91
C MET A 270 17.22 7.19 -1.59
N PHE A 271 17.65 6.36 -2.54
CA PHE A 271 17.67 4.92 -2.39
C PHE A 271 19.10 4.41 -2.54
N THR A 272 19.50 3.52 -1.66
CA THR A 272 20.64 2.64 -1.88
C THR A 272 20.18 1.19 -1.87
N VAL A 273 20.80 0.40 -2.73
CA VAL A 273 20.61 -1.05 -2.81
C VAL A 273 21.64 -1.73 -1.91
N ALA A 274 21.18 -2.48 -0.92
CA ALA A 274 22.04 -3.39 -0.16
C ALA A 274 22.20 -4.72 -0.92
N LYS A 275 23.42 -4.99 -1.39
CA LYS A 275 23.76 -6.12 -2.27
C LYS A 275 24.01 -7.40 -1.50
N ASN A 276 23.00 -7.83 -0.75
CA ASN A 276 23.10 -9.03 0.09
C ASN A 276 23.42 -10.29 -0.73
N TYR A 277 22.97 -10.36 -1.99
CA TYR A 277 23.32 -11.45 -2.89
C TYR A 277 24.84 -11.56 -3.07
N ASP A 278 25.45 -10.47 -3.52
CA ASP A 278 26.89 -10.41 -3.83
C ASP A 278 27.74 -10.57 -2.58
N ALA A 279 27.33 -9.96 -1.45
CA ALA A 279 28.05 -10.07 -0.19
C ALA A 279 28.12 -11.52 0.31
N ILE A 280 26.99 -12.24 0.30
CA ILE A 280 26.95 -13.64 0.74
C ILE A 280 27.69 -14.54 -0.27
N GLN A 281 27.59 -14.29 -1.57
CA GLN A 281 28.36 -15.02 -2.58
C GLN A 281 29.88 -14.84 -2.40
N ASP A 282 30.34 -13.62 -2.10
CA ASP A 282 31.77 -13.36 -1.83
C ASP A 282 32.23 -14.07 -0.55
N MET A 283 31.39 -14.15 0.48
CA MET A 283 31.68 -14.94 1.70
C MET A 283 31.77 -16.44 1.43
N ILE A 284 30.90 -16.98 0.57
CA ILE A 284 30.94 -18.39 0.17
C ILE A 284 32.19 -18.68 -0.68
N GLN A 285 32.54 -17.78 -1.59
CA GLN A 285 33.67 -17.97 -2.51
C GLN A 285 35.03 -17.76 -1.81
N TYR A 286 35.12 -16.83 -0.87
CA TYR A 286 36.35 -16.46 -0.18
C TYR A 286 36.17 -16.47 1.36
N PRO A 287 35.84 -17.61 1.97
CA PRO A 287 35.45 -17.69 3.38
C PRO A 287 36.55 -17.21 4.34
N SER A 288 37.82 -17.51 4.02
CA SER A 288 38.97 -17.10 4.83
C SER A 288 39.19 -15.59 4.90
N LYS A 289 38.71 -14.80 3.90
CA LYS A 289 38.72 -13.33 3.94
C LYS A 289 37.88 -12.79 5.09
N TYR A 290 36.85 -13.54 5.48
CA TYR A 290 35.86 -13.16 6.49
C TYR A 290 36.02 -13.95 7.80
N GLY A 291 37.00 -14.86 7.88
CA GLY A 291 37.21 -15.71 9.05
C GLY A 291 36.23 -16.88 9.16
N PHE A 292 35.52 -17.22 8.09
CA PHE A 292 34.64 -18.40 8.06
C PHE A 292 35.43 -19.67 7.77
N GLU A 293 35.15 -20.72 8.53
CA GLU A 293 35.63 -22.09 8.29
C GLU A 293 34.55 -22.96 7.63
N ASP A 294 33.27 -22.69 7.90
CA ASP A 294 32.12 -23.38 7.28
C ASP A 294 31.10 -22.37 6.73
N VAL A 295 30.83 -22.50 5.43
CA VAL A 295 29.89 -21.65 4.68
C VAL A 295 28.71 -22.43 4.09
N GLU A 296 28.62 -23.72 4.40
CA GLU A 296 27.62 -24.62 3.84
C GLU A 296 26.65 -25.16 4.88
N HIS A 297 27.10 -25.36 6.12
CA HIS A 297 26.30 -25.96 7.18
C HIS A 297 25.88 -24.95 8.25
N PRO A 298 24.67 -25.09 8.80
CA PRO A 298 24.23 -24.28 9.93
C PRO A 298 25.00 -24.63 11.20
N CYS A 299 25.35 -23.61 11.99
CA CYS A 299 25.97 -23.81 13.30
C CYS A 299 25.00 -24.46 14.30
N CYS A 300 23.72 -24.14 14.29
CA CYS A 300 22.75 -24.75 15.20
C CYS A 300 22.15 -26.05 14.65
N LEU A 301 22.05 -27.06 15.51
CA LEU A 301 21.58 -28.39 15.12
C LEU A 301 20.05 -28.45 14.91
N ALA A 302 19.67 -29.07 13.80
CA ALA A 302 18.30 -29.08 13.31
C ALA A 302 17.81 -30.51 12.91
N GLY A 303 18.28 -31.56 13.56
CA GLY A 303 18.02 -32.95 13.13
C GLY A 303 18.68 -33.25 11.77
N ASP A 304 18.12 -34.19 11.00
CA ASP A 304 18.76 -34.71 9.78
C ASP A 304 18.71 -33.78 8.55
N GLN A 305 18.02 -32.64 8.63
CA GLN A 305 17.88 -31.67 7.54
C GLN A 305 17.99 -30.24 8.07
N PRO A 306 18.65 -29.30 7.36
CA PRO A 306 18.73 -27.92 7.78
C PRO A 306 17.33 -27.29 7.95
N LYS A 307 17.06 -26.71 9.12
CA LYS A 307 15.82 -26.00 9.47
C LYS A 307 16.11 -24.97 10.58
N LEU A 308 15.09 -24.32 11.13
CA LEU A 308 15.24 -23.49 12.34
C LEU A 308 15.86 -24.29 13.49
N CYS A 309 16.61 -23.63 14.37
CA CYS A 309 17.26 -24.29 15.50
C CYS A 309 16.27 -25.08 16.36
N THR A 310 16.70 -26.26 16.83
CA THR A 310 15.92 -27.03 17.81
C THR A 310 16.03 -26.37 19.18
N ARG A 311 14.89 -26.17 19.85
CA ARG A 311 14.82 -25.51 21.16
C ARG A 311 15.73 -26.20 22.19
N ASN A 312 16.53 -25.39 22.89
CA ASN A 312 17.47 -25.76 23.94
C ASN A 312 18.59 -26.74 23.52
N MET A 313 18.82 -26.90 22.22
CA MET A 313 19.99 -27.63 21.73
C MET A 313 21.20 -26.72 21.68
N LEU A 314 22.35 -27.24 22.12
CA LEU A 314 23.62 -26.51 22.05
C LEU A 314 23.99 -26.25 20.57
N PRO A 315 24.40 -25.02 20.22
CA PRO A 315 24.93 -24.73 18.89
C PRO A 315 26.36 -25.29 18.74
N CYS A 316 26.91 -25.20 17.54
CA CYS A 316 28.31 -25.52 17.26
C CYS A 316 29.26 -24.69 18.15
N PRO A 317 30.48 -25.19 18.42
CA PRO A 317 31.54 -24.35 18.96
C PRO A 317 31.92 -23.27 17.93
N ASN A 318 32.22 -22.06 18.39
CA ASN A 318 32.62 -20.90 17.57
C ASN A 318 31.62 -20.51 16.46
N PRO A 319 30.40 -20.04 16.81
CA PRO A 319 29.43 -19.55 15.82
C PRO A 319 29.96 -18.46 14.89
N ASP A 320 30.99 -17.72 15.32
CA ASP A 320 31.63 -16.66 14.56
C ASP A 320 32.45 -17.16 13.36
N GLN A 321 32.79 -18.45 13.33
CA GLN A 321 33.47 -19.12 12.21
C GLN A 321 32.49 -19.75 11.20
N HIS A 322 31.18 -19.65 11.43
CA HIS A 322 30.13 -20.13 10.51
C HIS A 322 29.45 -18.96 9.81
N LEU A 323 29.16 -19.12 8.51
CA LEU A 323 28.31 -18.17 7.77
C LEU A 323 26.84 -18.27 8.19
N TRP A 324 26.35 -19.51 8.37
CA TRP A 324 24.94 -19.79 8.63
C TRP A 324 24.69 -20.15 10.08
N TRP A 325 23.73 -19.46 10.69
CA TRP A 325 23.30 -19.77 12.05
C TRP A 325 22.39 -20.99 12.06
N ASP A 326 21.32 -20.95 11.27
CA ASP A 326 20.36 -22.02 11.10
C ASP A 326 20.18 -22.38 9.61
N GLY A 327 19.19 -23.21 9.28
CA GLY A 327 18.94 -23.63 7.91
C GLY A 327 18.59 -22.53 6.90
N TYR A 328 18.41 -21.29 7.35
CA TYR A 328 17.94 -20.14 6.58
C TYR A 328 18.75 -18.85 6.80
N HIS A 329 19.19 -18.59 8.04
CA HIS A 329 19.63 -17.27 8.46
C HIS A 329 21.15 -17.22 8.72
N PRO A 330 21.83 -16.13 8.34
CA PRO A 330 23.24 -15.92 8.68
C PRO A 330 23.52 -15.73 10.17
N THR A 331 24.77 -15.92 10.55
CA THR A 331 25.28 -15.59 11.90
C THR A 331 25.44 -14.08 12.08
N GLU A 332 25.56 -13.64 13.34
CA GLU A 332 25.90 -12.25 13.66
C GLU A 332 27.20 -11.80 12.95
N SER A 333 28.20 -12.68 12.83
CA SER A 333 29.46 -12.35 12.14
C SER A 333 29.23 -11.94 10.69
N ALA A 334 28.42 -12.71 9.95
CA ALA A 334 28.05 -12.39 8.58
C ALA A 334 27.27 -11.07 8.48
N TYR A 335 26.28 -10.87 9.37
CA TYR A 335 25.58 -9.59 9.45
C TYR A 335 26.50 -8.42 9.78
N GLY A 336 27.52 -8.63 10.61
CA GLY A 336 28.52 -7.63 10.96
C GLY A 336 29.32 -7.14 9.76
N PHE A 337 29.74 -8.03 8.86
CA PHE A 337 30.42 -7.65 7.63
C PHE A 337 29.50 -6.87 6.69
N ILE A 338 28.29 -7.37 6.45
CA ILE A 338 27.30 -6.71 5.58
C ILE A 338 26.97 -5.30 6.10
N ALA A 339 26.68 -5.18 7.41
CA ALA A 339 26.29 -3.91 8.01
C ALA A 339 27.42 -2.87 7.96
N ARG A 340 28.66 -3.25 8.32
CA ARG A 340 29.79 -2.32 8.36
C ARG A 340 30.17 -1.86 6.96
N ASP A 341 30.25 -2.78 6.00
CA ASP A 341 30.58 -2.42 4.63
C ASP A 341 29.45 -1.65 3.93
N CYS A 342 28.18 -1.94 4.22
CA CYS A 342 27.08 -1.09 3.75
C CYS A 342 27.08 0.29 4.43
N TYR A 343 27.60 0.41 5.66
CA TYR A 343 27.62 1.68 6.38
C TYR A 343 28.61 2.69 5.81
N ASN A 344 29.87 2.31 5.61
CA ASN A 344 30.92 3.21 5.13
C ASN A 344 31.86 2.61 4.07
N GLY A 345 31.57 1.38 3.62
CA GLY A 345 32.30 0.71 2.57
C GLY A 345 31.76 1.03 1.18
N THR A 346 32.10 0.18 0.21
CA THR A 346 31.79 0.42 -1.21
C THR A 346 31.21 -0.79 -1.92
N THR A 347 31.18 -1.96 -1.28
CA THR A 347 30.81 -3.20 -1.96
C THR A 347 29.36 -3.64 -1.69
N SER A 348 28.91 -3.53 -0.44
CA SER A 348 27.63 -4.06 0.03
C SER A 348 26.47 -3.10 -0.15
N CYS A 349 26.73 -1.81 -0.41
CA CYS A 349 25.68 -0.82 -0.72
C CYS A 349 26.08 0.06 -1.90
N SER A 350 25.12 0.36 -2.77
CA SER A 350 25.32 1.23 -3.93
C SER A 350 24.00 1.87 -4.42
N PRO A 351 24.03 3.08 -5.00
CA PRO A 351 25.23 3.87 -5.33
C PRO A 351 25.85 4.58 -4.12
N PHE A 352 25.16 4.60 -2.98
CA PHE A 352 25.62 5.23 -1.75
C PHE A 352 25.78 4.21 -0.63
N ASN A 353 26.77 4.35 0.23
CA ASN A 353 26.72 3.69 1.54
C ASN A 353 25.77 4.46 2.48
N ILE A 354 25.44 3.90 3.65
CA ILE A 354 24.49 4.53 4.58
C ILE A 354 25.04 5.87 5.08
N LEU A 355 26.35 6.01 5.29
CA LEU A 355 26.95 7.27 5.74
C LEU A 355 26.77 8.38 4.70
N GLU A 356 27.00 8.09 3.41
CA GLU A 356 26.75 9.02 2.30
C GLU A 356 25.26 9.36 2.15
N LEU A 357 24.38 8.37 2.36
CA LEU A 357 22.93 8.55 2.38
C LEU A 357 22.50 9.52 3.50
N ILE A 358 23.11 9.41 4.68
CA ILE A 358 22.89 10.32 5.81
C ILE A 358 23.38 11.73 5.48
N GLN A 359 24.60 11.84 4.95
CA GLN A 359 25.27 13.12 4.67
C GLN A 359 24.73 13.84 3.43
N GLU A 360 23.83 13.21 2.66
CA GLU A 360 23.23 13.76 1.44
C GLU A 360 24.27 14.20 0.41
N ILE A 361 25.42 13.50 0.35
CA ILE A 361 26.51 13.81 -0.60
C ILE A 361 26.00 13.58 -2.02
N HIS A 362 25.57 14.66 -2.67
CA HIS A 362 25.22 14.67 -4.08
C HIS A 362 26.49 14.56 -4.92
N MET A 363 26.45 13.77 -5.99
CA MET A 363 27.43 13.90 -7.07
C MET A 363 27.26 15.27 -7.75
N ALA A 364 27.97 16.26 -7.25
CA ALA A 364 28.50 17.29 -8.12
C ALA A 364 29.49 16.59 -9.09
N ASN A 365 29.12 16.56 -10.37
CA ASN A 365 29.89 16.16 -11.57
C ASN A 365 29.69 14.73 -12.11
N LYS A 366 28.82 14.61 -13.12
CA LYS A 366 29.26 14.47 -14.51
C LYS A 366 28.18 15.03 -15.45
N SER A 367 28.60 15.98 -16.28
CA SER A 367 27.84 16.62 -17.38
C SER A 367 26.88 17.75 -16.97
N SER A 368 27.44 18.94 -16.70
CA SER A 368 27.09 20.21 -17.38
C SER A 368 27.72 21.40 -16.64
N SER A 369 29.01 21.61 -16.86
CA SER A 369 29.61 22.94 -16.67
C SER A 369 29.25 23.79 -17.88
N LEU A 370 28.14 24.53 -17.79
CA LEU A 370 27.97 25.87 -18.39
C LEU A 370 26.55 26.35 -18.07
N LEU A 371 26.43 27.25 -17.09
CA LEU A 371 25.81 28.57 -17.21
C LEU A 371 25.41 29.07 -15.81
N LEU A 372 26.38 29.59 -15.07
CA LEU A 372 26.13 30.49 -13.95
C LEU A 372 26.82 31.80 -14.27
N LEU A 373 26.10 32.71 -14.90
CA LEU A 373 26.42 34.13 -14.97
C LEU A 373 25.19 34.89 -15.44
N PHE A 374 24.86 35.94 -14.68
CA PHE A 374 23.84 36.96 -14.96
C PHE A 374 22.39 36.48 -14.70
N VAL A 375 21.58 37.05 -13.80
CA VAL A 375 21.45 38.45 -13.37
C VAL A 375 20.62 38.51 -12.08
N CYS A 376 21.12 39.14 -11.00
CA CYS A 376 20.28 39.76 -9.99
C CYS A 376 19.66 41.03 -10.59
N PHE A 377 18.43 40.95 -11.10
CA PHE A 377 17.60 42.12 -11.33
C PHE A 377 16.26 41.89 -10.64
N SER A 378 16.01 42.76 -9.67
CA SER A 378 14.68 43.11 -9.20
C SER A 378 13.74 43.32 -10.39
N LEU A 379 12.85 42.37 -10.60
CA LEU A 379 11.62 42.57 -11.37
C LEU A 379 10.49 42.15 -10.45
N HIS A 380 9.63 43.11 -10.17
CA HIS A 380 8.26 42.84 -9.78
C HIS A 380 7.69 41.86 -10.80
N HIS A 381 7.66 40.57 -10.47
CA HIS A 381 6.70 39.70 -11.10
C HIS A 381 5.36 40.14 -10.57
N LEU A 382 4.72 41.00 -11.37
CA LEU A 382 3.29 40.95 -11.59
C LEU A 382 2.95 39.46 -11.62
N SER A 383 2.43 38.95 -10.51
CA SER A 383 1.69 37.71 -10.52
C SER A 383 0.59 37.98 -11.52
N LEU A 384 0.76 37.45 -12.74
CA LEU A 384 -0.38 36.98 -13.51
C LEU A 384 -1.04 35.95 -12.59
N VAL A 385 -1.90 36.45 -11.71
CA VAL A 385 -3.06 35.73 -11.22
C VAL A 385 -3.84 35.45 -12.51
N MET A 386 -3.42 34.41 -13.23
CA MET A 386 -4.37 33.60 -13.96
C MET A 386 -5.42 33.29 -12.90
N CYS A 387 -6.59 33.91 -13.05
CA CYS A 387 -7.74 33.66 -12.21
C CYS A 387 -8.02 32.16 -12.36
N GLN A 388 -7.42 31.34 -11.49
CA GLN A 388 -7.79 29.95 -11.36
C GLN A 388 -9.24 30.01 -10.90
N THR A 389 -10.12 29.51 -11.77
CA THR A 389 -11.51 29.24 -11.44
C THR A 389 -11.54 28.51 -10.10
N ALA A 390 -12.24 29.08 -9.11
CA ALA A 390 -12.24 28.54 -7.76
C ALA A 390 -12.67 27.07 -7.79
N ALA A 391 -11.77 26.16 -7.38
CA ALA A 391 -12.06 24.74 -7.26
C ALA A 391 -13.30 24.54 -6.36
N PRO A 392 -14.15 23.53 -6.63
CA PRO A 392 -15.29 23.26 -5.77
C PRO A 392 -14.77 22.92 -4.37
N PRO A 393 -15.45 23.36 -3.30
CA PRO A 393 -14.92 23.19 -1.96
C PRO A 393 -15.00 21.73 -1.47
N ALA A 394 -15.94 20.94 -2.01
CA ALA A 394 -16.12 19.54 -1.64
C ALA A 394 -16.69 18.67 -2.76
N ILE A 395 -16.50 17.36 -2.60
CA ILE A 395 -17.16 16.30 -3.38
C ILE A 395 -17.90 15.32 -2.45
N TYR A 396 -19.22 15.27 -2.54
CA TYR A 396 -20.07 14.33 -1.81
C TYR A 396 -20.52 13.21 -2.73
N VAL A 397 -20.38 11.96 -2.27
CA VAL A 397 -20.50 10.79 -3.14
C VAL A 397 -21.58 9.86 -2.64
N PHE A 398 -22.49 9.49 -3.54
CA PHE A 398 -23.62 8.61 -3.28
C PHE A 398 -23.66 7.55 -4.37
N GLY A 399 -24.01 6.32 -4.00
CA GLY A 399 -24.12 5.27 -5.00
C GLY A 399 -23.91 3.85 -4.51
N ASP A 400 -23.50 3.04 -5.47
CA ASP A 400 -23.28 1.61 -5.33
C ASP A 400 -21.78 1.24 -5.24
N SER A 401 -21.46 -0.02 -5.51
CA SER A 401 -20.10 -0.56 -5.46
C SER A 401 -19.12 0.10 -6.45
N LEU A 402 -19.60 0.77 -7.52
CA LEU A 402 -18.73 1.47 -8.45
C LEU A 402 -18.06 2.71 -7.84
N VAL A 403 -18.60 3.20 -6.72
CA VAL A 403 -18.13 4.41 -6.04
C VAL A 403 -17.95 4.24 -4.53
N ASP A 404 -18.24 3.08 -3.94
CA ASP A 404 -17.94 2.79 -2.54
C ASP A 404 -16.42 2.78 -2.28
N CYS A 405 -15.99 3.43 -1.19
CA CYS A 405 -14.60 3.49 -0.77
C CYS A 405 -14.28 2.66 0.48
N GLY A 406 -15.28 2.01 1.09
CA GLY A 406 -15.11 1.15 2.26
C GLY A 406 -16.25 1.16 3.28
N ASN A 407 -17.42 1.76 2.98
CA ASN A 407 -18.52 1.80 3.94
C ASN A 407 -19.01 0.38 4.32
N ASN A 408 -19.01 -0.55 3.36
CA ASN A 408 -19.40 -1.93 3.59
C ASN A 408 -18.51 -2.67 4.62
N ASN A 409 -17.30 -2.18 4.92
CA ASN A 409 -16.40 -2.80 5.90
C ASN A 409 -16.98 -2.80 7.32
N TYR A 410 -17.89 -1.86 7.61
CA TYR A 410 -18.48 -1.63 8.92
C TYR A 410 -19.87 -2.28 9.09
N ARG A 411 -20.32 -3.04 8.09
CA ARG A 411 -21.65 -3.67 8.06
C ARG A 411 -21.55 -5.19 8.01
N LEU A 412 -22.54 -5.90 8.54
CA LEU A 412 -22.65 -7.35 8.42
C LEU A 412 -23.17 -7.73 7.04
N THR A 413 -22.26 -7.81 6.08
CA THR A 413 -22.57 -8.00 4.66
C THR A 413 -21.64 -9.02 4.01
N LEU A 414 -22.16 -9.74 3.02
CA LEU A 414 -21.35 -10.65 2.18
C LEU A 414 -20.56 -9.91 1.09
N LEU A 415 -20.80 -8.60 0.93
CA LEU A 415 -20.21 -7.79 -0.13
C LEU A 415 -18.90 -7.10 0.25
N ARG A 416 -18.34 -7.32 1.45
CA ARG A 416 -17.07 -6.68 1.84
C ARG A 416 -15.97 -7.05 0.85
N VAL A 417 -15.10 -6.08 0.52
CA VAL A 417 -13.93 -6.28 -0.36
C VAL A 417 -12.65 -5.66 0.22
N ASN A 418 -12.55 -5.62 1.55
CA ASN A 418 -11.33 -5.22 2.28
C ASN A 418 -10.31 -6.36 2.41
N TYR A 419 -10.08 -7.08 1.32
CA TYR A 419 -9.11 -8.18 1.24
C TYR A 419 -8.43 -8.21 -0.13
N THR A 420 -7.29 -8.89 -0.22
CA THR A 420 -6.58 -9.02 -1.50
C THR A 420 -7.32 -9.94 -2.46
N PRO A 421 -7.34 -9.66 -3.78
CA PRO A 421 -6.48 -8.71 -4.47
C PRO A 421 -7.04 -7.29 -4.61
N TYR A 422 -8.20 -6.94 -4.03
CA TYR A 422 -8.72 -5.56 -4.11
C TYR A 422 -7.72 -4.56 -3.54
N GLY A 423 -7.66 -3.37 -4.14
CA GLY A 423 -6.65 -2.37 -3.78
C GLY A 423 -5.21 -2.77 -4.12
N ALA A 424 -4.99 -3.75 -5.01
CA ALA A 424 -3.66 -4.17 -5.49
C ALA A 424 -2.76 -3.02 -5.99
N ASP A 425 -3.36 -1.99 -6.56
CA ASP A 425 -2.72 -0.79 -7.08
C ASP A 425 -3.12 0.48 -6.28
N PHE A 426 -3.89 0.35 -5.19
CA PHE A 426 -4.25 1.45 -4.30
C PHE A 426 -3.16 1.67 -3.24
N ILE A 427 -2.94 2.92 -2.84
CA ILE A 427 -1.87 3.28 -1.90
C ILE A 427 -2.18 2.84 -0.45
N ASP A 428 -3.42 2.57 -0.08
CA ASP A 428 -3.74 2.07 1.27
C ASP A 428 -4.06 0.56 1.28
N GLY A 429 -3.95 -0.10 0.12
CA GLY A 429 -4.29 -1.51 -0.06
C GLY A 429 -5.79 -1.69 -0.18
N ALA A 430 -6.30 -2.83 0.30
CA ALA A 430 -7.71 -3.19 0.19
C ALA A 430 -8.59 -2.35 1.13
N THR A 431 -8.98 -1.14 0.70
CA THR A 431 -9.82 -0.25 1.52
C THR A 431 -11.31 -0.61 1.51
N GLY A 432 -11.73 -1.56 0.66
CA GLY A 432 -13.15 -1.79 0.37
C GLY A 432 -13.64 -1.15 -0.93
N ARG A 433 -12.75 -0.60 -1.77
CA ARG A 433 -13.05 -0.26 -3.16
C ARG A 433 -13.14 -1.52 -4.01
N TYR A 434 -14.19 -1.66 -4.81
CA TYR A 434 -14.44 -2.81 -5.68
C TYR A 434 -13.59 -2.73 -6.97
N THR A 435 -12.29 -2.53 -6.84
CA THR A 435 -11.34 -2.50 -7.96
C THR A 435 -9.92 -2.74 -7.45
N ASN A 436 -8.95 -2.86 -8.35
CA ASN A 436 -7.53 -2.88 -7.98
C ASN A 436 -7.04 -1.56 -7.38
N GLY A 437 -7.71 -0.44 -7.59
CA GLY A 437 -7.17 0.85 -7.18
C GLY A 437 -8.22 1.92 -6.89
N LYS A 438 -8.02 3.08 -7.49
CA LYS A 438 -8.89 4.25 -7.49
C LYS A 438 -10.11 4.01 -8.38
N THR A 439 -11.26 4.46 -7.90
CA THR A 439 -12.51 4.55 -8.64
C THR A 439 -12.57 5.83 -9.48
N PHE A 440 -13.64 6.00 -10.27
CA PHE A 440 -13.90 7.23 -11.02
C PHE A 440 -13.95 8.48 -10.12
N VAL A 441 -14.57 8.36 -8.95
CA VAL A 441 -14.66 9.42 -7.93
C VAL A 441 -13.28 9.83 -7.46
N ASP A 442 -12.40 8.86 -7.21
CA ASP A 442 -11.08 9.15 -6.68
C ASP A 442 -10.23 9.94 -7.67
N PHE A 443 -10.26 9.57 -8.95
CA PHE A 443 -9.59 10.34 -10.00
C PHE A 443 -10.22 11.72 -10.18
N THR A 444 -11.54 11.83 -10.09
CA THR A 444 -12.25 13.11 -10.18
C THR A 444 -11.83 14.04 -9.04
N ALA A 445 -11.78 13.56 -7.80
CA ALA A 445 -11.32 14.34 -6.66
C ALA A 445 -9.89 14.87 -6.87
N GLN A 446 -8.98 14.01 -7.35
CA GLN A 446 -7.61 14.43 -7.67
C GLN A 446 -7.54 15.49 -8.77
N LEU A 447 -8.34 15.36 -9.83
CA LEU A 447 -8.40 16.35 -10.92
C LEU A 447 -8.99 17.69 -10.45
N LEU A 448 -9.85 17.67 -9.44
CA LEU A 448 -10.39 18.86 -8.78
C LEU A 448 -9.46 19.46 -7.72
N GLY A 449 -8.30 18.84 -7.44
CA GLY A 449 -7.39 19.27 -6.37
C GLY A 449 -7.91 18.97 -4.96
N LEU A 450 -8.87 18.05 -4.81
CA LEU A 450 -9.44 17.63 -3.54
C LEU A 450 -8.82 16.32 -3.03
N PRO A 451 -8.76 16.09 -1.70
CA PRO A 451 -8.43 14.78 -1.15
C PRO A 451 -9.51 13.75 -1.50
N LEU A 452 -9.17 12.46 -1.38
CA LEU A 452 -10.15 11.39 -1.60
C LEU A 452 -11.22 11.42 -0.49
N PRO A 453 -12.52 11.39 -0.82
CA PRO A 453 -13.57 11.43 0.19
C PRO A 453 -13.57 10.13 1.02
N PRO A 454 -13.45 10.22 2.37
CA PRO A 454 -13.43 9.05 3.24
C PRO A 454 -14.81 8.39 3.34
N ALA A 455 -14.83 7.11 3.75
CA ALA A 455 -16.05 6.36 3.99
C ALA A 455 -16.76 6.92 5.23
N PHE A 456 -18.02 7.32 5.10
CA PHE A 456 -18.84 7.84 6.20
C PHE A 456 -18.80 6.94 7.45
N GLU A 457 -18.93 5.63 7.27
CA GLU A 457 -18.99 4.65 8.38
C GLU A 457 -17.66 4.53 9.14
N SER A 458 -16.55 5.02 8.58
CA SER A 458 -15.25 5.06 9.27
C SER A 458 -15.07 6.27 10.20
N LEU A 459 -16.00 7.22 10.16
CA LEU A 459 -15.84 8.53 10.80
C LEU A 459 -16.57 8.64 12.12
N ASN A 460 -15.96 9.37 13.05
CA ASN A 460 -16.67 10.03 14.12
C ASN A 460 -16.87 11.50 13.75
N LEU A 461 -18.09 11.87 13.33
CA LEU A 461 -18.39 13.22 12.83
C LEU A 461 -18.05 14.33 13.82
N ARG A 462 -18.10 14.06 15.14
CA ARG A 462 -17.80 15.06 16.17
C ARG A 462 -16.33 15.45 16.25
N SER A 463 -15.43 14.55 15.87
CA SER A 463 -13.98 14.78 15.87
C SER A 463 -13.42 14.97 14.47
N PHE A 464 -14.20 14.69 13.42
CA PHE A 464 -13.81 14.93 12.04
C PHE A 464 -13.79 16.44 11.77
N ARG A 465 -12.77 16.91 11.03
CA ARG A 465 -12.52 18.36 10.79
C ARG A 465 -12.41 18.74 9.32
N SER A 466 -12.43 17.76 8.41
CA SER A 466 -12.35 18.08 6.98
C SER A 466 -13.72 18.43 6.42
N LEU A 467 -13.78 19.52 5.64
CA LEU A 467 -14.99 19.93 4.94
C LEU A 467 -15.03 19.42 3.48
N THR A 468 -13.94 18.85 2.97
CA THR A 468 -13.72 18.57 1.54
C THR A 468 -14.58 17.47 0.92
N GLY A 469 -15.53 16.92 1.67
CA GLY A 469 -16.48 15.91 1.20
C GLY A 469 -16.32 14.55 1.86
N ILE A 470 -17.37 13.72 1.74
CA ILE A 470 -17.51 12.39 2.34
C ILE A 470 -18.20 11.47 1.33
N ASN A 471 -17.87 10.17 1.40
CA ASN A 471 -18.46 9.13 0.58
C ASN A 471 -19.47 8.29 1.38
N TYR A 472 -20.72 8.27 0.92
CA TYR A 472 -21.84 7.55 1.52
C TYR A 472 -22.21 6.28 0.74
N ALA A 473 -21.57 6.01 -0.39
CA ALA A 473 -21.91 4.89 -1.26
C ALA A 473 -21.73 3.54 -0.56
N SER A 474 -22.47 2.52 -1.02
CA SER A 474 -22.42 1.18 -0.44
C SER A 474 -22.58 0.11 -1.52
N GLY A 475 -21.68 -0.87 -1.51
CA GLY A 475 -21.79 -2.00 -2.40
C GLY A 475 -23.10 -2.77 -2.20
N GLY A 476 -23.71 -3.14 -3.33
CA GLY A 476 -25.04 -3.77 -3.38
C GLY A 476 -26.21 -2.77 -3.37
N SER A 477 -25.97 -1.49 -3.11
CA SER A 477 -27.03 -0.48 -3.02
C SER A 477 -27.67 -0.17 -4.37
N GLY A 478 -28.97 0.11 -4.34
CA GLY A 478 -29.77 0.54 -5.47
C GLY A 478 -30.69 1.72 -5.10
N ILE A 479 -31.45 2.18 -6.08
CA ILE A 479 -32.51 3.18 -5.91
C ILE A 479 -33.61 2.64 -4.99
N LEU A 480 -33.93 1.35 -5.10
CA LEU A 480 -34.87 0.68 -4.22
C LEU A 480 -34.20 0.28 -2.90
N GLU A 481 -34.95 0.35 -1.80
CA GLU A 481 -34.42 0.03 -0.46
C GLU A 481 -34.19 -1.47 -0.26
N GLU A 482 -34.89 -2.32 -1.02
CA GLU A 482 -34.75 -3.77 -0.96
C GLU A 482 -33.64 -4.34 -1.84
N THR A 483 -33.12 -3.56 -2.79
CA THR A 483 -32.05 -3.97 -3.70
C THR A 483 -30.82 -4.41 -2.91
N GLY A 484 -30.28 -5.58 -3.25
CA GLY A 484 -29.06 -6.12 -2.64
C GLY A 484 -29.23 -6.74 -1.24
N LYS A 485 -30.41 -6.66 -0.61
CA LYS A 485 -30.66 -7.25 0.73
C LYS A 485 -30.47 -8.76 0.82
N VAL A 486 -30.47 -9.47 -0.31
CA VAL A 486 -30.09 -10.90 -0.36
C VAL A 486 -28.66 -11.13 0.20
N TYR A 487 -27.81 -10.11 0.19
CA TYR A 487 -26.44 -10.14 0.72
C TYR A 487 -26.31 -9.57 2.14
N LEU A 488 -27.42 -9.54 2.89
CA LEU A 488 -27.56 -9.01 4.26
C LEU A 488 -27.61 -7.46 4.29
N GLU A 489 -26.75 -6.81 5.08
CA GLU A 489 -26.79 -5.36 5.26
C GLU A 489 -26.26 -4.60 4.04
N VAL A 490 -27.00 -3.57 3.61
CA VAL A 490 -26.67 -2.65 2.52
C VAL A 490 -27.20 -1.26 2.89
N ILE A 491 -26.38 -0.21 2.72
CA ILE A 491 -26.81 1.18 2.96
C ILE A 491 -27.60 1.67 1.73
N SER A 492 -28.92 1.66 1.84
CA SER A 492 -29.83 2.08 0.74
C SER A 492 -29.61 3.54 0.33
N PHE A 493 -29.92 3.92 -0.90
CA PHE A 493 -29.75 5.32 -1.35
C PHE A 493 -30.45 6.35 -0.43
N ARG A 494 -31.62 5.99 0.13
CA ARG A 494 -32.30 6.84 1.13
C ARG A 494 -31.47 6.99 2.41
N GLU A 495 -30.90 5.90 2.92
CA GLU A 495 -30.02 5.94 4.10
C GLU A 495 -28.76 6.76 3.83
N GLN A 496 -28.19 6.69 2.62
CA GLN A 496 -27.06 7.54 2.22
C GLN A 496 -27.41 9.03 2.27
N ILE A 497 -28.61 9.41 1.81
CA ILE A 497 -29.10 10.80 1.91
C ILE A 497 -29.29 11.20 3.38
N SER A 498 -29.79 10.29 4.23
CA SER A 498 -29.90 10.53 5.67
C SER A 498 -28.54 10.70 6.35
N ASN A 499 -27.52 9.94 5.93
CA ASN A 499 -26.16 10.09 6.44
C ASN A 499 -25.52 11.41 5.99
N PHE A 500 -25.83 11.87 4.77
CA PHE A 500 -25.46 13.23 4.36
C PHE A 500 -26.19 14.30 5.16
N GLN A 501 -27.48 14.13 5.47
CA GLN A 501 -28.19 15.03 6.36
C GLN A 501 -27.51 15.15 7.73
N LYS A 502 -27.10 14.03 8.35
CA LYS A 502 -26.29 14.06 9.59
C LYS A 502 -24.98 14.83 9.41
N THR A 503 -24.33 14.70 8.26
CA THR A 503 -23.11 15.47 7.95
C THR A 503 -23.40 16.97 7.90
N VAL A 504 -24.51 17.36 7.27
CA VAL A 504 -24.94 18.77 7.24
C VAL A 504 -25.18 19.30 8.65
N GLU A 505 -25.89 18.55 9.48
CA GLU A 505 -26.31 18.97 10.83
C GLU A 505 -25.18 18.92 11.86
N GLU A 506 -24.35 17.88 11.85
CA GLU A 506 -23.35 17.61 12.90
C GLU A 506 -21.95 18.11 12.55
N LEU A 507 -21.64 18.34 11.28
CA LEU A 507 -20.31 18.78 10.81
C LEU A 507 -20.37 20.13 10.11
N LEU A 508 -21.14 20.26 9.03
CA LEU A 508 -21.03 21.45 8.16
C LEU A 508 -21.65 22.69 8.79
N GLN A 509 -22.82 22.55 9.43
CA GLN A 509 -23.51 23.68 10.05
C GLN A 509 -22.72 24.28 11.23
N PRO A 510 -22.15 23.47 12.16
CA PRO A 510 -21.27 24.01 13.20
C PRO A 510 -20.01 24.71 12.68
N GLU A 511 -19.38 24.17 11.63
CA GLU A 511 -18.11 24.69 11.10
C GLU A 511 -18.28 25.94 10.20
N LEU A 512 -19.37 26.02 9.43
CA LEU A 512 -19.63 27.14 8.53
C LEU A 512 -20.45 28.26 9.16
N GLY A 513 -21.02 28.03 10.35
CA GLY A 513 -21.71 29.05 11.14
C GLY A 513 -23.10 29.43 10.60
N SER A 514 -23.16 30.22 9.53
CA SER A 514 -24.44 30.76 9.00
C SER A 514 -25.10 29.84 7.98
N SER A 515 -26.43 29.87 7.94
CA SER A 515 -27.23 29.17 6.93
C SER A 515 -26.88 29.61 5.51
N GLU A 516 -26.58 30.89 5.31
CA GLU A 516 -26.19 31.46 4.01
C GLU A 516 -24.83 30.93 3.55
N GLU A 517 -23.85 30.82 4.44
CA GLU A 517 -22.54 30.24 4.14
C GLU A 517 -22.64 28.75 3.84
N LEU A 518 -23.41 28.00 4.63
CA LEU A 518 -23.69 26.59 4.37
C LEU A 518 -24.33 26.39 2.98
N GLN A 519 -25.36 27.16 2.64
CA GLN A 519 -26.00 27.07 1.33
C GLN A 519 -25.06 27.48 0.18
N ARG A 520 -24.25 28.51 0.37
CA ARG A 520 -23.23 28.92 -0.61
C ARG A 520 -22.15 27.85 -0.80
N TYR A 521 -21.74 27.20 0.28
CA TYR A 521 -20.77 26.12 0.29
C TYR A 521 -21.29 24.90 -0.47
N LEU A 522 -22.48 24.42 -0.09
CA LEU A 522 -23.11 23.25 -0.70
C LEU A 522 -23.50 23.48 -2.16
N SER A 523 -24.00 24.66 -2.51
CA SER A 523 -24.32 24.98 -3.91
C SER A 523 -23.09 25.02 -4.84
N LYS A 524 -21.90 25.29 -4.30
CA LYS A 524 -20.63 25.23 -5.03
C LYS A 524 -19.99 23.84 -5.02
N SER A 525 -20.41 22.94 -4.14
CA SER A 525 -19.88 21.59 -3.99
C SER A 525 -20.40 20.65 -5.09
N ILE A 526 -19.64 19.60 -5.38
CA ILE A 526 -20.00 18.57 -6.37
C ILE A 526 -20.69 17.40 -5.68
N PHE A 527 -21.80 16.93 -6.25
CA PHE A 527 -22.55 15.77 -5.80
C PHE A 527 -22.47 14.68 -6.87
N MET A 528 -21.70 13.62 -6.60
CA MET A 528 -21.53 12.52 -7.52
C MET A 528 -22.45 11.36 -7.15
N ILE A 529 -23.27 10.92 -8.11
CA ILE A 529 -24.34 9.94 -7.91
C ILE A 529 -24.16 8.82 -8.94
N SER A 530 -23.76 7.63 -8.48
CA SER A 530 -23.63 6.43 -9.30
C SER A 530 -24.47 5.30 -8.73
N ILE A 531 -25.70 5.17 -9.21
CA ILE A 531 -26.65 4.17 -8.69
C ILE A 531 -27.60 3.68 -9.78
N GLY A 532 -28.14 2.47 -9.61
CA GLY A 532 -29.08 1.87 -10.54
C GLY A 532 -28.64 0.50 -11.06
N ASN A 533 -27.33 0.23 -11.14
CA ASN A 533 -26.83 -1.04 -11.69
C ASN A 533 -27.37 -2.24 -10.88
N ASN A 534 -27.34 -2.13 -9.56
CA ASN A 534 -27.81 -3.19 -8.66
C ASN A 534 -29.33 -3.37 -8.67
N ASP A 535 -30.13 -2.35 -9.03
CA ASP A 535 -31.58 -2.55 -9.20
C ASP A 535 -31.88 -3.52 -10.34
N TYR A 536 -30.96 -3.66 -11.29
CA TYR A 536 -31.03 -4.71 -12.30
C TYR A 536 -30.35 -6.00 -11.83
N ILE A 537 -29.06 -5.96 -11.49
CA ILE A 537 -28.27 -7.18 -11.19
C ILE A 537 -28.73 -7.88 -9.91
N ASN A 538 -28.97 -7.11 -8.86
CA ASN A 538 -29.25 -7.58 -7.50
C ASN A 538 -30.73 -7.40 -7.10
N ASN A 539 -31.61 -7.30 -8.10
CA ASN A 539 -33.06 -7.22 -7.91
C ASN A 539 -33.83 -7.73 -9.15
N TYR A 540 -33.97 -6.94 -10.23
CA TYR A 540 -34.83 -7.28 -11.37
C TYR A 540 -34.46 -8.61 -12.06
N LEU A 541 -33.16 -8.87 -12.24
CA LEU A 541 -32.61 -10.06 -12.88
C LEU A 541 -32.40 -11.24 -11.91
N MET A 542 -32.98 -11.17 -10.71
CA MET A 542 -32.97 -12.23 -9.68
C MET A 542 -34.40 -12.68 -9.32
N PRO A 543 -35.16 -13.25 -10.28
CA PRO A 543 -36.57 -13.64 -10.09
C PRO A 543 -36.80 -14.74 -9.04
N GLU A 544 -35.73 -15.38 -8.56
CA GLU A 544 -35.73 -16.35 -7.48
C GLU A 544 -35.76 -15.69 -6.08
N TYR A 545 -35.33 -14.43 -5.96
CA TYR A 545 -35.34 -13.67 -4.69
C TYR A 545 -36.32 -12.49 -4.71
N TYR A 546 -36.59 -11.92 -5.88
CA TYR A 546 -37.42 -10.72 -6.03
C TYR A 546 -38.55 -10.92 -7.05
N LEU A 547 -39.71 -10.33 -6.79
CA LEU A 547 -40.89 -10.42 -7.67
C LEU A 547 -40.89 -9.36 -8.79
N THR A 548 -39.92 -8.45 -8.80
CA THR A 548 -39.89 -7.24 -9.64
C THR A 548 -40.01 -7.51 -11.13
N SER A 549 -39.29 -8.49 -11.68
CA SER A 549 -39.42 -8.87 -13.10
C SER A 549 -40.73 -9.58 -13.44
N ARG A 550 -41.45 -10.11 -12.44
CA ARG A 550 -42.81 -10.65 -12.62
C ARG A 550 -43.88 -9.55 -12.55
N LEU A 551 -43.61 -8.47 -11.84
CA LEU A 551 -44.52 -7.35 -11.64
C LEU A 551 -44.39 -6.27 -12.71
N TYR A 552 -43.19 -6.07 -13.26
CA TYR A 552 -42.90 -4.99 -14.18
C TYR A 552 -42.21 -5.49 -15.46
N SER A 553 -42.68 -4.99 -16.60
CA SER A 553 -41.91 -5.04 -17.86
C SER A 553 -40.64 -4.19 -17.73
N PRO A 554 -39.60 -4.39 -18.57
CA PRO A 554 -38.37 -3.58 -18.51
C PRO A 554 -38.63 -2.07 -18.58
N GLN A 555 -39.58 -1.65 -19.41
CA GLN A 555 -39.94 -0.24 -19.57
C GLN A 555 -40.69 0.31 -18.35
N THR A 556 -41.68 -0.41 -17.84
CA THR A 556 -42.44 0.04 -16.65
C THR A 556 -41.59 -0.01 -15.38
N TYR A 557 -40.60 -0.90 -15.31
CA TYR A 557 -39.62 -0.95 -14.23
C TYR A 557 -38.70 0.27 -14.25
N ALA A 558 -38.17 0.66 -15.41
CA ALA A 558 -37.36 1.87 -15.55
C ALA A 558 -38.15 3.13 -15.14
N GLN A 559 -39.43 3.23 -15.51
CA GLN A 559 -40.31 4.32 -15.08
C GLN A 559 -40.52 4.33 -13.56
N TYR A 560 -40.70 3.15 -12.95
CA TYR A 560 -40.84 2.99 -11.51
C TYR A 560 -39.60 3.47 -10.76
N LEU A 561 -38.41 3.04 -11.19
CA LEU A 561 -37.13 3.52 -10.66
C LEU A 561 -36.97 5.03 -10.81
N MET A 562 -37.27 5.59 -11.99
CA MET A 562 -37.16 7.03 -12.25
C MET A 562 -38.06 7.87 -11.34
N ASN A 563 -39.26 7.40 -11.03
CA ASN A 563 -40.18 8.11 -10.12
C ASN A 563 -39.66 8.15 -8.67
N ILE A 564 -39.01 7.08 -8.22
CA ILE A 564 -38.39 7.03 -6.88
C ILE A 564 -37.12 7.87 -6.86
N PHE A 565 -36.25 7.69 -7.86
CA PHE A 565 -35.00 8.42 -8.00
C PHE A 565 -35.23 9.94 -8.05
N SER A 566 -36.25 10.39 -8.78
CA SER A 566 -36.63 11.81 -8.84
C SER A 566 -36.99 12.40 -7.48
N ARG A 567 -37.63 11.61 -6.60
CA ARG A 567 -37.98 12.05 -5.24
C ARG A 567 -36.75 12.10 -4.33
N LEU A 568 -35.83 11.16 -4.49
CA LEU A 568 -34.57 11.11 -3.73
C LEU A 568 -33.62 12.26 -4.14
N LEU A 569 -33.54 12.59 -5.43
CA LEU A 569 -32.79 13.78 -5.91
C LEU A 569 -33.37 15.09 -5.36
N GLN A 570 -34.70 15.22 -5.24
CA GLN A 570 -35.32 16.36 -4.57
C GLN A 570 -34.94 16.43 -3.08
N GLY A 571 -34.72 15.29 -2.42
CA GLY A 571 -34.18 15.23 -1.06
C GLY A 571 -32.78 15.83 -0.97
N LEU A 572 -31.86 15.42 -1.85
CA LEU A 572 -30.53 16.00 -1.93
C LEU A 572 -30.56 17.51 -2.24
N TYR A 573 -31.44 17.94 -3.16
CA TYR A 573 -31.62 19.35 -3.46
C TYR A 573 -32.05 20.17 -2.23
N LYS A 574 -32.98 19.63 -1.42
CA LYS A 574 -33.42 20.28 -0.16
C LYS A 574 -32.28 20.42 0.85
N LEU A 575 -31.31 19.50 0.82
CA LEU A 575 -30.11 19.57 1.65
C LEU A 575 -29.03 20.50 1.10
N GLY A 576 -29.23 21.14 -0.07
CA GLY A 576 -28.31 22.16 -0.61
C GLY A 576 -27.58 21.74 -1.90
N ALA A 577 -27.80 20.53 -2.40
CA ALA A 577 -27.14 20.07 -3.61
C ALA A 577 -27.60 20.84 -4.86
N ARG A 578 -26.65 21.34 -5.66
CA ARG A 578 -26.93 22.08 -6.91
C ARG A 578 -26.18 21.55 -8.12
N LYS A 579 -24.92 21.14 -7.97
CA LYS A 579 -24.08 20.60 -9.06
C LYS A 579 -24.00 19.09 -8.96
N MET A 580 -24.78 18.39 -9.78
CA MET A 580 -24.93 16.93 -9.70
C MET A 580 -24.35 16.23 -10.94
N ILE A 581 -23.49 15.24 -10.69
CA ILE A 581 -22.97 14.32 -11.70
C ILE A 581 -23.70 12.99 -11.54
N ILE A 582 -24.49 12.58 -12.54
CA ILE A 582 -25.31 11.36 -12.48
C ILE A 582 -24.78 10.34 -13.47
N SER A 583 -24.47 9.13 -13.01
CA SER A 583 -24.03 8.06 -13.91
C SER A 583 -25.20 7.42 -14.63
N LYS A 584 -25.07 7.22 -15.94
CA LYS A 584 -25.88 6.23 -16.67
C LYS A 584 -25.47 4.82 -16.25
N ILE A 585 -26.39 3.86 -16.40
CA ILE A 585 -26.10 2.44 -16.15
C ILE A 585 -25.14 1.93 -17.24
N GLY A 586 -24.14 1.15 -16.85
CA GLY A 586 -23.18 0.55 -17.78
C GLY A 586 -23.81 -0.52 -18.69
N PRO A 587 -23.07 -1.06 -19.68
CA PRO A 587 -23.58 -2.13 -20.52
C PRO A 587 -23.55 -3.45 -19.75
N LEU A 588 -24.55 -3.71 -18.90
CA LEU A 588 -24.54 -4.83 -17.95
C LEU A 588 -24.39 -6.19 -18.64
N GLY A 589 -24.95 -6.38 -19.84
CA GLY A 589 -24.77 -7.62 -20.59
C GLY A 589 -23.32 -7.87 -21.00
N CYS A 590 -22.46 -6.86 -20.93
CA CYS A 590 -21.05 -6.93 -21.29
C CYS A 590 -20.09 -7.13 -20.11
N ILE A 591 -20.57 -7.20 -18.87
CA ILE A 591 -19.69 -7.51 -17.73
C ILE A 591 -19.36 -9.03 -17.74
N PRO A 592 -18.20 -9.46 -17.21
CA PRO A 592 -17.81 -10.88 -17.26
C PRO A 592 -18.83 -11.84 -16.66
N ARG A 593 -19.60 -11.43 -15.63
CA ARG A 593 -20.67 -12.22 -15.01
C ARG A 593 -21.74 -12.71 -16.00
N TYR A 594 -22.05 -11.92 -17.02
CA TYR A 594 -23.07 -12.25 -18.03
C TYR A 594 -22.48 -12.78 -19.35
N ARG A 595 -21.15 -12.79 -19.49
CA ARG A 595 -20.43 -13.36 -20.65
C ARG A 595 -20.05 -14.82 -20.41
N ILE A 596 -21.05 -15.68 -20.22
CA ILE A 596 -20.81 -17.11 -19.96
C ILE A 596 -20.70 -17.89 -21.29
N LYS A 597 -19.82 -18.89 -21.32
CA LYS A 597 -19.60 -19.81 -22.44
C LYS A 597 -20.90 -20.43 -22.99
N PRO A 598 -20.96 -20.74 -24.30
CA PRO A 598 -19.84 -20.77 -25.25
C PRO A 598 -19.61 -19.49 -26.06
N SER A 599 -20.51 -18.50 -26.02
CA SER A 599 -20.37 -17.33 -26.88
C SER A 599 -19.40 -16.28 -26.35
N GLU A 600 -19.28 -16.12 -25.03
CA GLU A 600 -18.50 -15.05 -24.35
C GLU A 600 -18.84 -13.61 -24.84
N GLN A 601 -19.90 -13.49 -25.64
CA GLN A 601 -20.42 -12.24 -26.18
C GLN A 601 -21.27 -11.51 -25.15
N CYS A 602 -21.48 -10.20 -25.37
CA CYS A 602 -22.42 -9.45 -24.57
C CYS A 602 -23.83 -10.03 -24.65
N ALA A 603 -24.52 -10.11 -23.52
CA ALA A 603 -25.93 -10.45 -23.44
C ALA A 603 -26.80 -9.25 -23.89
N ASP A 604 -27.17 -9.24 -25.17
CA ASP A 604 -27.94 -8.14 -25.80
C ASP A 604 -29.32 -7.94 -25.18
N ASP A 605 -29.96 -9.02 -24.72
CA ASP A 605 -31.22 -9.01 -23.98
C ASP A 605 -31.09 -8.26 -22.64
N VAL A 606 -30.02 -8.50 -21.88
CA VAL A 606 -29.70 -7.74 -20.65
C VAL A 606 -29.44 -6.27 -20.99
N ASN A 607 -28.67 -5.99 -22.04
CA ASN A 607 -28.39 -4.62 -22.49
C ASN A 607 -29.67 -3.88 -22.92
N LYS A 608 -30.62 -4.57 -23.56
CA LYS A 608 -31.93 -4.02 -23.96
C LYS A 608 -32.84 -3.74 -22.77
N ILE A 609 -32.73 -4.50 -21.68
CA ILE A 609 -33.47 -4.22 -20.44
C ILE A 609 -32.98 -2.89 -19.85
N VAL A 610 -31.67 -2.73 -19.67
CA VAL A 610 -31.09 -1.53 -19.04
C VAL A 610 -31.14 -0.29 -19.92
N SER A 611 -31.24 -0.43 -21.25
CA SER A 611 -31.36 0.72 -22.15
C SER A 611 -32.61 1.57 -21.86
N ASN A 612 -33.69 0.97 -21.33
CA ASN A 612 -34.90 1.69 -20.92
C ASN A 612 -34.62 2.73 -19.82
N PHE A 613 -33.76 2.40 -18.87
CA PHE A 613 -33.34 3.35 -17.83
C PHE A 613 -32.57 4.52 -18.44
N ASN A 614 -31.55 4.19 -19.25
CA ASN A 614 -30.67 5.18 -19.87
C ASN A 614 -31.40 6.10 -20.85
N SER A 615 -32.49 5.63 -21.49
CA SER A 615 -33.30 6.46 -22.39
C SER A 615 -34.23 7.43 -21.67
N ILE A 616 -34.76 7.06 -20.49
CA ILE A 616 -35.73 7.88 -19.74
C ILE A 616 -35.03 8.89 -18.82
N LEU A 617 -33.80 8.58 -18.39
CA LEU A 617 -33.05 9.40 -17.44
C LEU A 617 -32.89 10.87 -17.89
N PRO A 618 -32.42 11.20 -19.12
CA PRO A 618 -32.20 12.60 -19.51
C PRO A 618 -33.46 13.46 -19.46
N GLU A 619 -34.59 12.95 -19.93
CA GLU A 619 -35.88 13.67 -19.90
C GLU A 619 -36.36 13.88 -18.45
N THR A 620 -36.19 12.87 -17.60
CA THR A 620 -36.56 12.95 -16.19
C THR A 620 -35.75 14.03 -15.46
N ILE A 621 -34.44 14.08 -15.70
CA ILE A 621 -33.56 15.11 -15.11
C ILE A 621 -33.85 16.49 -15.70
N ALA A 622 -34.12 16.62 -17.00
CA ALA A 622 -34.50 17.90 -17.61
C ALA A 622 -35.77 18.48 -16.96
N ARG A 623 -36.77 17.64 -16.71
CA ARG A 623 -37.99 18.01 -15.99
C ARG A 623 -37.69 18.41 -14.54
N LEU A 624 -36.82 17.69 -13.83
CA LEU A 624 -36.40 18.08 -12.47
C LEU A 624 -35.68 19.43 -12.47
N ALA A 625 -34.75 19.65 -13.40
CA ALA A 625 -34.04 20.92 -13.52
C ALA A 625 -34.99 22.12 -13.72
N SER A 626 -36.11 21.92 -14.44
CA SER A 626 -37.11 22.97 -14.63
C SER A 626 -37.87 23.38 -13.36
N VAL A 627 -37.89 22.51 -12.34
CA VAL A 627 -38.59 22.75 -11.07
C VAL A 627 -37.64 22.90 -9.87
N LEU A 628 -36.33 22.73 -10.08
CA LEU A 628 -35.29 22.84 -9.05
C LEU A 628 -34.31 23.98 -9.41
N PRO A 629 -34.62 25.24 -9.04
CA PRO A 629 -33.83 26.41 -9.40
C PRO A 629 -32.35 26.28 -9.03
N GLY A 630 -31.48 26.70 -9.95
CA GLY A 630 -30.03 26.70 -9.76
C GLY A 630 -29.38 25.32 -9.78
N THR A 631 -30.10 24.27 -10.15
CA THR A 631 -29.49 22.95 -10.37
C THR A 631 -28.82 22.87 -11.74
N VAL A 632 -27.65 22.26 -11.77
CA VAL A 632 -26.90 21.95 -12.99
C VAL A 632 -26.53 20.48 -12.94
N PHE A 633 -26.80 19.79 -14.04
CA PHE A 633 -26.58 18.35 -14.16
C PHE A 633 -25.62 18.03 -15.29
N THR A 634 -24.80 17.00 -15.08
CA THR A 634 -24.15 16.28 -16.17
C THR A 634 -24.25 14.77 -15.97
N PHE A 635 -24.13 14.03 -17.06
CA PHE A 635 -24.21 12.58 -17.09
C PHE A 635 -22.86 11.96 -17.40
N VAL A 636 -22.49 10.93 -16.63
CA VAL A 636 -21.41 10.02 -17.02
C VAL A 636 -21.99 8.98 -17.96
N LYS A 637 -21.46 8.93 -19.19
CA LYS A 637 -21.86 8.02 -20.27
C LYS A 637 -21.19 6.66 -20.15
N ASN A 638 -21.43 5.96 -19.03
CA ASN A 638 -20.80 4.67 -18.75
C ASN A 638 -21.10 3.63 -19.84
N TYR A 639 -22.35 3.57 -20.32
CA TYR A 639 -22.73 2.64 -21.37
C TYR A 639 -21.89 2.84 -22.64
N GLU A 640 -21.89 4.07 -23.16
CA GLU A 640 -21.25 4.42 -24.42
C GLU A 640 -19.72 4.33 -24.31
N SER A 641 -19.15 4.75 -23.18
CA SER A 641 -17.71 4.74 -22.97
C SER A 641 -17.15 3.32 -22.84
N ILE A 642 -17.82 2.45 -22.08
CA ILE A 642 -17.40 1.04 -21.95
C ILE A 642 -17.58 0.29 -23.28
N GLN A 643 -18.68 0.54 -24.01
CA GLN A 643 -18.85 -0.01 -25.36
C GLN A 643 -17.73 0.41 -26.31
N ALA A 644 -17.32 1.68 -26.30
CA ALA A 644 -16.21 2.16 -27.10
C ALA A 644 -14.87 1.46 -26.73
N MET A 645 -14.64 1.20 -25.45
CA MET A 645 -13.45 0.47 -24.99
C MET A 645 -13.48 -1.00 -25.40
N ILE A 646 -14.64 -1.65 -25.40
CA ILE A 646 -14.81 -3.04 -25.88
C ILE A 646 -14.61 -3.12 -27.40
N GLN A 647 -15.14 -2.16 -28.15
CA GLN A 647 -15.08 -2.17 -29.62
C GLN A 647 -13.69 -1.80 -30.17
N ALA A 648 -12.93 -0.98 -29.44
CA ALA A 648 -11.59 -0.52 -29.84
C ALA A 648 -10.56 -0.63 -28.70
N PRO A 649 -10.29 -1.84 -28.17
CA PRO A 649 -9.51 -2.02 -26.94
C PRO A 649 -8.08 -1.49 -27.05
N SER A 650 -7.44 -1.67 -28.20
CA SER A 650 -6.09 -1.19 -28.48
C SER A 650 -5.95 0.33 -28.40
N LYS A 651 -7.00 1.10 -28.75
CA LYS A 651 -7.03 2.56 -28.62
C LYS A 651 -6.87 3.01 -27.17
N TYR A 652 -7.34 2.20 -26.23
CA TYR A 652 -7.33 2.48 -24.80
C TYR A 652 -6.21 1.74 -24.04
N GLY A 653 -5.42 0.93 -24.76
CA GLY A 653 -4.32 0.14 -24.21
C GLY A 653 -4.74 -1.17 -23.54
N PHE A 654 -5.97 -1.64 -23.80
CA PHE A 654 -6.44 -2.93 -23.31
C PHE A 654 -6.04 -4.06 -24.26
N LYS A 655 -5.68 -5.21 -23.68
CA LYS A 655 -5.50 -6.48 -24.38
C LYS A 655 -6.66 -7.43 -24.12
N ASP A 656 -7.27 -7.35 -22.93
CA ASP A 656 -8.43 -8.15 -22.56
C ASP A 656 -9.56 -7.24 -22.08
N VAL A 657 -10.72 -7.37 -22.72
CA VAL A 657 -11.95 -6.63 -22.41
C VAL A 657 -13.11 -7.57 -22.11
N GLU A 658 -12.81 -8.86 -21.97
CA GLU A 658 -13.76 -9.97 -21.82
C GLU A 658 -13.66 -10.63 -20.46
N HIS A 659 -12.46 -10.82 -19.94
CA HIS A 659 -12.20 -11.52 -18.70
C HIS A 659 -11.86 -10.57 -17.55
N SER A 660 -12.15 -11.03 -16.33
CA SER A 660 -11.69 -10.38 -15.10
C SER A 660 -10.19 -10.59 -14.91
N CYS A 661 -9.49 -9.56 -14.46
CA CYS A 661 -8.08 -9.70 -14.08
C CYS A 661 -7.91 -10.57 -12.83
N CYS A 662 -8.80 -10.51 -11.83
CA CYS A 662 -8.72 -11.39 -10.67
C CYS A 662 -9.44 -12.72 -10.89
N VAL A 663 -9.11 -13.71 -10.06
CA VAL A 663 -9.74 -15.04 -10.08
C VAL A 663 -11.15 -14.96 -9.46
N THR A 664 -12.18 -15.30 -10.21
CA THR A 664 -13.60 -15.09 -9.84
C THR A 664 -14.44 -16.37 -9.75
N GLY A 665 -13.79 -17.54 -9.82
CA GLY A 665 -14.45 -18.85 -9.91
C GLY A 665 -15.33 -19.02 -11.15
N ASP A 666 -16.01 -20.17 -11.26
CA ASP A 666 -16.76 -20.55 -12.47
C ASP A 666 -17.96 -19.64 -12.79
N LYS A 667 -18.44 -18.87 -11.81
CA LYS A 667 -19.59 -17.98 -11.95
C LYS A 667 -19.21 -16.53 -12.24
N ASN A 668 -17.93 -16.20 -12.42
CA ASN A 668 -17.46 -14.83 -12.63
C ASN A 668 -18.04 -13.86 -11.58
N MET A 669 -17.81 -14.16 -10.30
CA MET A 669 -18.28 -13.36 -9.17
C MET A 669 -17.25 -12.29 -8.75
N LEU A 670 -17.30 -11.82 -7.50
CA LEU A 670 -16.23 -11.04 -6.89
C LEU A 670 -14.91 -11.83 -6.85
N CYS A 671 -13.78 -11.15 -6.71
CA CYS A 671 -12.48 -11.81 -6.57
C CYS A 671 -12.48 -12.84 -5.43
N THR A 672 -11.85 -13.98 -5.70
CA THR A 672 -11.54 -14.98 -4.70
C THR A 672 -10.46 -14.41 -3.79
N ARG A 673 -10.72 -14.48 -2.48
CA ARG A 673 -9.84 -13.91 -1.46
C ARG A 673 -8.44 -14.53 -1.54
N ASP A 674 -7.44 -13.65 -1.50
CA ASP A 674 -6.01 -13.97 -1.43
C ASP A 674 -5.47 -14.82 -2.60
N LEU A 675 -6.21 -14.88 -3.71
CA LEU A 675 -5.67 -15.38 -4.97
C LEU A 675 -5.05 -14.22 -5.76
N PRO A 676 -3.86 -14.45 -6.35
CA PRO A 676 -3.18 -13.40 -7.07
C PRO A 676 -3.98 -12.99 -8.32
N PRO A 677 -3.99 -11.70 -8.68
CA PRO A 677 -4.64 -11.22 -9.89
C PRO A 677 -3.74 -11.48 -11.11
N CYS A 678 -4.25 -11.15 -12.30
CA CYS A 678 -3.50 -11.19 -13.53
C CYS A 678 -2.20 -10.34 -13.44
N PRO A 679 -1.14 -10.71 -14.20
CA PRO A 679 0.15 -10.01 -14.10
C PRO A 679 0.09 -8.51 -14.39
N ASN A 680 -0.80 -8.07 -15.28
CA ASN A 680 -0.94 -6.66 -15.67
C ASN A 680 -2.40 -6.21 -15.75
N SER A 681 -2.88 -5.63 -14.65
CA SER A 681 -4.22 -5.03 -14.53
C SER A 681 -4.45 -3.85 -15.49
N ASN A 682 -3.39 -3.14 -15.93
CA ASN A 682 -3.52 -2.03 -16.89
C ASN A 682 -3.84 -2.50 -18.32
N GLN A 683 -3.77 -3.79 -18.60
CA GLN A 683 -4.15 -4.39 -19.88
C GLN A 683 -5.56 -4.99 -19.85
N HIS A 684 -6.27 -4.92 -18.73
CA HIS A 684 -7.61 -5.46 -18.55
C HIS A 684 -8.64 -4.36 -18.30
N LEU A 685 -9.80 -4.48 -18.93
CA LEU A 685 -10.93 -3.57 -18.69
C LEU A 685 -11.61 -3.88 -17.35
N TRP A 686 -11.79 -5.16 -17.04
CA TRP A 686 -12.50 -5.67 -15.87
C TRP A 686 -11.55 -6.15 -14.78
N TRP A 687 -11.84 -5.77 -13.54
CA TRP A 687 -11.12 -6.22 -12.36
C TRP A 687 -11.65 -7.57 -11.87
N ASP A 688 -12.94 -7.63 -11.60
CA ASP A 688 -13.68 -8.84 -11.20
C ASP A 688 -14.85 -9.09 -12.17
N GLY A 689 -15.81 -9.94 -11.78
CA GLY A 689 -16.98 -10.28 -12.57
C GLY A 689 -17.92 -9.12 -12.95
N PHE A 690 -17.79 -7.97 -12.28
CA PHE A 690 -18.72 -6.84 -12.35
C PHE A 690 -18.02 -5.50 -12.56
N HIS A 691 -16.87 -5.29 -11.91
CA HIS A 691 -16.29 -3.98 -11.71
C HIS A 691 -15.10 -3.72 -12.64
N PRO A 692 -14.96 -2.49 -13.18
CA PRO A 692 -13.79 -2.10 -13.97
C PRO A 692 -12.48 -2.04 -13.18
N THR A 693 -11.35 -2.13 -13.88
CA THR A 693 -10.03 -1.82 -13.32
C THR A 693 -9.86 -0.33 -13.05
N GLN A 694 -8.92 0.03 -12.18
CA GLN A 694 -8.48 1.42 -11.98
C GLN A 694 -8.10 2.10 -13.30
N LYS A 695 -7.51 1.34 -14.24
CA LYS A 695 -7.13 1.87 -15.57
C LYS A 695 -8.37 2.36 -16.32
N THR A 696 -9.44 1.57 -16.35
CA THR A 696 -10.73 1.94 -16.94
C THR A 696 -11.29 3.21 -16.28
N TYR A 697 -11.32 3.25 -14.95
CA TYR A 697 -11.77 4.43 -14.21
C TYR A 697 -10.93 5.69 -14.50
N SER A 698 -9.62 5.54 -14.66
CA SER A 698 -8.72 6.66 -14.98
C SER A 698 -9.01 7.29 -16.34
N ILE A 699 -9.37 6.46 -17.33
CA ILE A 699 -9.75 6.92 -18.67
C ILE A 699 -11.09 7.66 -18.58
N LEU A 700 -12.10 7.04 -17.96
CA LEU A 700 -13.43 7.65 -17.80
C LEU A 700 -13.36 9.00 -17.09
N ALA A 701 -12.59 9.11 -16.00
CA ALA A 701 -12.45 10.33 -15.23
C ALA A 701 -11.79 11.46 -16.04
N ARG A 702 -10.70 11.15 -16.77
CA ARG A 702 -10.02 12.14 -17.63
C ARG A 702 -10.91 12.61 -18.77
N ASP A 703 -11.54 11.68 -19.47
CA ASP A 703 -12.42 11.97 -20.62
C ASP A 703 -13.70 12.72 -20.20
N CYS A 704 -14.14 12.56 -18.96
CA CYS A 704 -15.30 13.28 -18.40
C CYS A 704 -14.90 14.65 -17.83
N TYR A 705 -13.65 14.82 -17.37
CA TYR A 705 -13.22 16.04 -16.70
C TYR A 705 -13.14 17.23 -17.65
N ASN A 706 -12.40 17.11 -18.75
CA ASN A 706 -12.21 18.17 -19.74
C ASN A 706 -12.66 17.79 -21.17
N GLY A 707 -13.07 16.54 -21.40
CA GLY A 707 -13.57 16.06 -22.69
C GLY A 707 -15.09 15.96 -22.76
N SER A 708 -15.63 15.75 -23.97
CA SER A 708 -17.06 15.49 -24.20
C SER A 708 -17.37 14.01 -24.44
N ALA A 709 -16.35 13.14 -24.44
CA ALA A 709 -16.49 11.73 -24.80
C ALA A 709 -17.21 10.94 -23.69
N ALA A 710 -16.86 11.17 -22.43
CA ALA A 710 -17.42 10.43 -21.30
C ALA A 710 -18.50 11.19 -20.52
N CYS A 711 -18.63 12.52 -20.68
CA CYS A 711 -19.67 13.32 -20.02
C CYS A 711 -20.47 14.22 -20.95
N SER A 712 -21.74 14.47 -20.59
CA SER A 712 -22.68 15.27 -21.37
C SER A 712 -23.85 15.77 -20.51
N PRO A 713 -24.44 16.96 -20.77
CA PRO A 713 -24.15 17.84 -21.89
C PRO A 713 -22.85 18.65 -21.73
N MET A 714 -22.26 18.66 -20.54
CA MET A 714 -21.01 19.37 -20.23
C MET A 714 -20.02 18.45 -19.51
N ASN A 715 -18.74 18.80 -19.54
CA ASN A 715 -17.71 18.10 -18.78
C ASN A 715 -17.68 18.58 -17.31
N ILE A 716 -16.87 17.94 -16.45
CA ILE A 716 -16.83 18.30 -15.01
C ILE A 716 -16.27 19.71 -14.80
N ASP A 717 -15.27 20.13 -15.58
CA ASP A 717 -14.69 21.47 -15.48
C ASP A 717 -15.75 22.56 -15.77
N GLN A 718 -16.55 22.37 -16.82
CA GLN A 718 -17.68 23.23 -17.15
C GLN A 718 -18.75 23.22 -16.04
N LEU A 719 -19.05 22.06 -15.45
CA LEU A 719 -19.99 21.97 -14.32
C LEU A 719 -19.49 22.75 -13.10
N VAL A 720 -18.18 22.70 -12.80
CA VAL A 720 -17.56 23.47 -11.72
C VAL A 720 -17.73 24.97 -11.93
N GLN A 721 -17.68 25.43 -13.19
CA GLN A 721 -17.81 26.85 -13.55
C GLN A 721 -19.26 27.35 -13.61
N ALA A 722 -20.24 26.44 -13.70
CA ALA A 722 -21.66 26.74 -13.88
C ALA A 722 -22.38 27.32 -12.66
#